data_AF-A0A972TD04-F1
#
_entry.id   AF-A0A972TD04-F1
#
_cell.length_a   1.000
_cell.length_b   1.000
_cell.length_c   1.000
_cell.angle_alpha   90.00
_cell.angle_beta   90.00
_cell.angle_gamma   90.00
#
_symmetry.space_group_name_H-M   'P 1'
#
loop_
_entity.id
_entity.type
_entity.pdbx_description
1 polymer ?
#
loop_
_entity_poly.entity_id
_entity_poly.type
_entity_poly.pdbx_seq_one_letter_code
_entity_poly.pdbx_strand_id
1 'polypeptide(L)'
;MILIFFILISLAYPLFAQEIQFQQEQHPFPVTFYGVEPQLGFTAANSYYHHDFGDLDNDEDLDLIVGADFGREYYFENIGTEQQPIFQIVETQIVVPFSGYICQAPTFCDIDNDNDFDIFIVGFDGYIIYFENIGGSNSPDFILADSSFEDIDIIEGCVSEFFDIDNDGDFDLFLGGGYGPYGGKIYYYENVGSPFNPDMEYVTSYFDSIDVGKNAAPEFCDIDGDGDYDLFVGCEDGTVWYYENIGDSVNYDFEYVTNNYFNIDIGRMSVPRFCDIEADGDFDLFVANESGGFTNALEGDIAFYENIGSQTDPVFDFVTGQYLFMDMSCTASPYAIDIDDDGILELLVGIIGGPIVYFENEGTQTDPYFIFTDSSFLNLNITYSPVLSFGDLDADGDWDMVVYRGGFSDFVDMYENTGTSSNPCFEFNCNIAYGSNWLGGGVDLCDIDSDGDLDLFIGDGYNRVQYWENIGDPYQPRFEFHIENYLNQPYITGSMYPRFNDIDNDGDYDLIMGHGYSSGSSNHIIFWQNIGNPNIANFVIADTIATFPPATVLSPRPCLDDIDYDGDDDMFVGDGGGAMLFYRNLENPLQPTVTISIQGSDVILTWSQVANAVEYRIFYQNIPYFTPSGTPQVTVFPPDTSWTDFGALGEGKRYYRMVVEGE
;
A
#
# COMPACT_ATOMS: atom_id res chain seq x y z
N MET A 1 3.97 -23.53 -39.65
CA MET A 1 5.21 -24.13 -39.11
C MET A 1 5.96 -22.96 -38.51
N ILE A 2 5.81 -22.79 -37.20
CA ILE A 2 6.35 -21.65 -36.43
C ILE A 2 7.88 -21.81 -36.42
N LEU A 3 8.61 -20.76 -36.77
CA LEU A 3 10.06 -20.75 -36.88
C LEU A 3 10.61 -19.95 -35.69
N ILE A 4 11.35 -20.63 -34.80
CA ILE A 4 11.99 -20.04 -33.63
C ILE A 4 13.38 -19.52 -34.06
N PHE A 5 13.69 -18.27 -33.74
CA PHE A 5 14.99 -17.64 -33.95
C PHE A 5 15.79 -17.69 -32.64
N PHE A 6 17.08 -18.05 -32.71
CA PHE A 6 18.02 -17.85 -31.61
C PHE A 6 19.11 -16.88 -32.06
N ILE A 7 19.30 -15.79 -31.30
CA ILE A 7 20.40 -14.84 -31.45
C ILE A 7 21.26 -14.97 -30.18
N LEU A 8 22.58 -15.12 -30.34
CA LEU A 8 23.55 -15.15 -29.26
C LEU A 8 24.33 -13.83 -29.29
N ILE A 9 24.20 -13.05 -28.22
CA ILE A 9 24.96 -11.80 -28.00
C ILE A 9 26.06 -12.14 -27.00
N SER A 10 27.31 -11.78 -27.31
CA SER A 10 28.41 -11.78 -26.31
C SER A 10 29.00 -10.37 -26.26
N LEU A 11 28.91 -9.73 -25.10
CA LEU A 11 29.57 -8.46 -24.81
C LEU A 11 30.85 -8.74 -24.00
N ALA A 12 31.89 -7.94 -24.25
CA ALA A 12 33.07 -7.89 -23.41
C ALA A 12 32.93 -6.64 -22.54
N TYR A 13 32.77 -6.83 -21.23
CA TYR A 13 32.52 -5.78 -20.25
C TYR A 13 33.83 -5.09 -19.84
N PRO A 14 33.93 -3.75 -19.89
CA PRO A 14 34.80 -3.02 -18.98
C PRO A 14 34.09 -2.94 -17.60
N LEU A 15 34.78 -3.32 -16.52
CA LEU A 15 34.31 -3.08 -15.14
C LEU A 15 34.18 -1.56 -14.93
N PHE A 16 32.95 -1.07 -14.91
CA PHE A 16 32.56 0.16 -14.23
C PHE A 16 31.51 -0.25 -13.19
N ALA A 17 31.49 0.45 -12.04
CA ALA A 17 30.47 0.24 -11.02
C ALA A 17 29.08 0.38 -11.66
N GLN A 18 28.24 -0.64 -11.47
CA GLN A 18 26.84 -0.63 -11.87
C GLN A 18 26.10 0.39 -11.00
N GLU A 19 25.26 1.22 -11.59
CA GLU A 19 24.56 2.32 -10.90
C GLU A 19 23.11 1.90 -10.72
N ILE A 20 22.84 1.08 -9.70
CA ILE A 20 21.52 0.50 -9.43
C ILE A 20 20.46 1.60 -9.30
N GLN A 21 19.47 1.58 -10.20
CA GLN A 21 18.41 2.58 -10.26
C GLN A 21 17.06 1.95 -9.91
N PHE A 22 16.62 2.22 -8.68
CA PHE A 22 15.26 1.94 -8.25
C PHE A 22 14.33 3.09 -8.62
N GLN A 23 13.17 2.76 -9.19
CA GLN A 23 12.06 3.69 -9.32
C GLN A 23 10.98 3.31 -8.33
N GLN A 24 10.58 4.26 -7.48
CA GLN A 24 9.38 4.06 -6.66
C GLN A 24 8.18 3.95 -7.59
N GLU A 25 7.44 2.85 -7.48
CA GLU A 25 6.14 2.77 -8.10
C GLU A 25 5.16 3.50 -7.18
N GLN A 26 4.57 4.58 -7.68
CA GLN A 26 3.52 5.31 -6.97
C GLN A 26 2.16 4.62 -7.11
N HIS A 27 2.06 3.70 -8.08
CA HIS A 27 0.91 2.83 -8.20
C HIS A 27 1.02 1.74 -7.13
N PRO A 28 -0.05 1.51 -6.38
CA PRO A 28 -0.21 0.34 -5.54
C PRO A 28 0.16 -0.94 -6.28
N PHE A 29 0.85 -1.86 -5.60
CA PHE A 29 0.75 -3.25 -6.01
C PHE A 29 -0.73 -3.64 -5.91
N PRO A 30 -1.34 -4.32 -6.91
CA PRO A 30 -2.71 -4.77 -6.78
C PRO A 30 -2.77 -5.73 -5.60
N VAL A 31 -3.47 -5.30 -4.54
CA VAL A 31 -3.81 -6.16 -3.42
C VAL A 31 -5.28 -6.45 -3.56
N THR A 32 -5.66 -7.72 -3.80
CA THR A 32 -7.08 -8.08 -3.92
C THR A 32 -7.62 -8.52 -2.57
N PHE A 33 -8.77 -8.01 -2.14
CA PHE A 33 -9.49 -8.46 -0.96
C PHE A 33 -10.77 -9.15 -1.41
N TYR A 34 -10.88 -10.46 -1.21
CA TYR A 34 -12.09 -11.25 -1.49
C TYR A 34 -12.70 -11.07 -2.90
N GLY A 35 -11.87 -10.78 -3.91
CA GLY A 35 -12.31 -10.60 -5.31
C GLY A 35 -12.60 -9.14 -5.71
N VAL A 36 -12.44 -8.19 -4.80
CA VAL A 36 -12.37 -6.74 -5.07
C VAL A 36 -10.88 -6.37 -5.14
N GLU A 37 -10.44 -5.65 -6.18
CA GLU A 37 -9.08 -5.14 -6.29
C GLU A 37 -9.00 -3.71 -5.72
N PRO A 38 -8.82 -3.48 -4.40
CA PRO A 38 -8.38 -2.16 -3.98
C PRO A 38 -6.94 -1.96 -4.48
N GLN A 39 -6.81 -1.08 -5.46
CA GLN A 39 -5.53 -0.58 -5.91
C GLN A 39 -5.06 0.40 -4.83
N LEU A 40 -4.51 -0.09 -3.72
CA LEU A 40 -3.83 0.73 -2.70
C LEU A 40 -2.63 0.07 -2.01
N GLY A 41 -1.51 0.79 -2.02
CA GLY A 41 -0.34 0.48 -1.24
C GLY A 41 -0.62 0.75 0.23
N PHE A 42 0.04 -0.03 1.09
CA PHE A 42 0.01 0.13 2.53
C PHE A 42 0.44 1.55 2.94
N THR A 43 -0.50 2.46 3.11
CA THR A 43 -0.24 3.78 3.65
C THR A 43 -0.90 3.86 5.02
N ALA A 44 -0.09 3.68 6.05
CA ALA A 44 -0.57 3.84 7.41
C ALA A 44 -0.96 5.32 7.66
N ALA A 45 -2.23 5.53 7.93
CA ALA A 45 -2.69 6.73 8.61
C ALA A 45 -3.40 6.24 9.88
N ASN A 46 -2.75 6.42 11.02
CA ASN A 46 -3.39 6.20 12.31
C ASN A 46 -4.67 7.05 12.38
N SER A 47 -5.78 6.45 12.84
CA SER A 47 -6.94 6.98 13.58
C SER A 47 -7.92 7.99 12.94
N TYR A 48 -9.23 7.70 13.16
CA TYR A 48 -10.47 8.34 12.67
C TYR A 48 -10.74 8.16 11.18
N TYR A 49 -11.32 7.01 10.82
CA TYR A 49 -11.90 6.81 9.50
C TYR A 49 -13.31 7.35 9.50
N HIS A 50 -13.54 8.30 8.62
CA HIS A 50 -14.87 8.68 8.18
C HIS A 50 -14.87 8.56 6.67
N HIS A 51 -15.99 8.13 6.12
CA HIS A 51 -16.12 7.88 4.70
C HIS A 51 -17.41 8.45 4.17
N ASP A 52 -17.42 8.68 2.88
CA ASP A 52 -18.64 8.94 2.15
C ASP A 52 -18.53 8.45 0.70
N PHE A 53 -19.66 8.13 0.10
CA PHE A 53 -19.77 7.65 -1.27
C PHE A 53 -20.57 8.62 -2.12
N GLY A 54 -20.16 8.83 -3.38
CA GLY A 54 -20.88 9.69 -4.32
C GLY A 54 -20.33 9.55 -5.73
N ASP A 55 -21.13 9.85 -6.75
CA ASP A 55 -20.70 9.85 -8.15
C ASP A 55 -20.06 11.20 -8.51
N LEU A 56 -18.73 11.34 -8.36
CA LEU A 56 -18.05 12.63 -8.50
C LEU A 56 -17.72 12.99 -9.95
N ASP A 57 -17.62 12.00 -10.83
CA ASP A 57 -17.26 12.17 -12.23
C ASP A 57 -18.41 11.80 -13.21
N ASN A 58 -19.63 11.72 -12.67
CA ASN A 58 -20.89 11.51 -13.35
C ASN A 58 -20.83 10.35 -14.35
N ASP A 59 -20.16 9.26 -13.97
CA ASP A 59 -20.02 8.06 -14.78
C ASP A 59 -21.01 6.94 -14.40
N GLU A 60 -21.91 7.26 -13.46
CA GLU A 60 -22.96 6.41 -12.90
C GLU A 60 -22.46 5.34 -11.92
N ASP A 61 -21.19 5.37 -11.50
CA ASP A 61 -20.72 4.58 -10.37
C ASP A 61 -20.31 5.44 -9.16
N LEU A 62 -20.22 4.80 -7.99
CA LEU A 62 -19.94 5.51 -6.74
C LEU A 62 -18.43 5.55 -6.49
N ASP A 63 -17.91 6.76 -6.39
CA ASP A 63 -16.59 7.07 -5.85
C ASP A 63 -16.60 7.13 -4.32
N LEU A 64 -15.40 7.21 -3.73
CA LEU A 64 -15.21 7.17 -2.29
C LEU A 64 -14.24 8.24 -1.81
N ILE A 65 -14.58 8.89 -0.70
CA ILE A 65 -13.66 9.74 0.05
C ILE A 65 -13.45 9.20 1.47
N VAL A 66 -12.21 9.27 1.95
CA VAL A 66 -11.85 8.85 3.31
C VAL A 66 -11.03 9.93 3.99
N GLY A 67 -11.53 10.36 5.15
CA GLY A 67 -10.80 11.22 6.06
C GLY A 67 -9.81 10.43 6.90
N ALA A 68 -8.62 11.01 7.10
CA ALA A 68 -7.56 10.44 7.91
C ALA A 68 -6.87 11.50 8.79
N ASP A 69 -6.16 11.06 9.84
CA ASP A 69 -5.48 11.98 10.76
C ASP A 69 -4.50 12.93 10.04
N PHE A 70 -4.39 14.12 10.64
CA PHE A 70 -3.48 15.20 10.28
C PHE A 70 -3.83 16.00 9.02
N GLY A 71 -5.11 16.08 8.65
CA GLY A 71 -5.53 16.94 7.55
C GLY A 71 -5.46 16.26 6.17
N ARG A 72 -5.48 14.92 6.14
CA ARG A 72 -5.33 14.13 4.91
C ARG A 72 -6.68 13.53 4.52
N GLU A 73 -7.08 13.83 3.30
CA GLU A 73 -8.29 13.30 2.67
C GLU A 73 -7.85 12.50 1.46
N TYR A 74 -8.32 11.27 1.37
CA TYR A 74 -8.05 10.37 0.27
C TYR A 74 -9.29 10.26 -0.59
N TYR A 75 -9.18 10.71 -1.84
CA TYR A 75 -10.20 10.51 -2.87
C TYR A 75 -9.84 9.27 -3.70
N PHE A 76 -10.83 8.42 -3.89
CA PHE A 76 -10.78 7.20 -4.68
C PHE A 76 -11.80 7.27 -5.82
N GLU A 77 -11.29 7.19 -7.04
CA GLU A 77 -12.08 7.00 -8.26
C GLU A 77 -12.41 5.50 -8.37
N ASN A 78 -13.67 5.17 -8.59
CA ASN A 78 -14.07 3.82 -8.92
C ASN A 78 -13.80 3.58 -10.40
N ILE A 79 -12.72 2.87 -10.69
CA ILE A 79 -12.31 2.49 -12.05
C ILE A 79 -12.95 1.16 -12.51
N GLY A 80 -13.85 0.63 -11.69
CA GLY A 80 -14.45 -0.69 -11.85
C GLY A 80 -15.66 -0.68 -12.75
N THR A 81 -16.67 -1.41 -12.34
CA THR A 81 -18.01 -1.28 -12.89
C THR A 81 -18.97 -1.03 -11.75
N GLU A 82 -20.10 -0.43 -12.06
CA GLU A 82 -21.23 -0.27 -11.13
C GLU A 82 -21.60 -1.56 -10.35
N GLN A 83 -21.44 -2.76 -10.93
CA GLN A 83 -21.72 -4.05 -10.25
C GLN A 83 -20.50 -4.70 -9.56
N GLN A 84 -19.30 -4.15 -9.77
CA GLN A 84 -18.03 -4.63 -9.23
C GLN A 84 -17.12 -3.42 -9.05
N PRO A 85 -17.28 -2.65 -7.97
CA PRO A 85 -16.51 -1.45 -7.72
C PRO A 85 -15.01 -1.79 -7.56
N ILE A 86 -14.14 -0.94 -8.11
CA ILE A 86 -12.69 -1.04 -8.01
C ILE A 86 -12.15 0.35 -7.71
N PHE A 87 -11.75 0.61 -6.47
CA PHE A 87 -11.29 1.91 -6.04
C PHE A 87 -9.80 2.12 -6.31
N GLN A 88 -9.46 3.22 -6.98
CA GLN A 88 -8.11 3.68 -7.23
C GLN A 88 -7.91 5.09 -6.65
N ILE A 89 -6.83 5.30 -5.89
CA ILE A 89 -6.48 6.63 -5.38
C ILE A 89 -6.20 7.62 -6.50
N VAL A 90 -6.76 8.82 -6.39
CA VAL A 90 -6.45 9.94 -7.27
C VAL A 90 -5.34 10.78 -6.62
N GLU A 91 -4.22 10.96 -7.34
CA GLU A 91 -2.99 11.55 -6.79
C GLU A 91 -3.15 13.01 -6.30
N THR A 92 -4.21 13.71 -6.70
CA THR A 92 -4.54 15.04 -6.20
C THR A 92 -5.17 14.96 -4.82
N GLN A 93 -4.33 14.98 -3.80
CA GLN A 93 -4.76 15.15 -2.41
C GLN A 93 -5.52 16.47 -2.26
N ILE A 94 -6.70 16.43 -1.64
CA ILE A 94 -7.36 17.64 -1.15
C ILE A 94 -6.54 18.13 0.04
N VAL A 95 -5.67 19.10 -0.20
CA VAL A 95 -4.78 19.63 0.84
C VAL A 95 -5.56 20.61 1.69
N VAL A 96 -6.02 20.15 2.84
CA VAL A 96 -6.66 21.01 3.82
C VAL A 96 -5.61 21.97 4.41
N PRO A 97 -5.84 23.30 4.40
CA PRO A 97 -4.81 24.30 4.70
C PRO A 97 -4.37 24.37 6.17
N PHE A 98 -4.76 23.42 7.03
CA PHE A 98 -4.45 23.40 8.45
C PHE A 98 -3.69 22.13 8.85
N SER A 99 -2.51 22.34 9.44
CA SER A 99 -1.73 21.26 10.05
C SER A 99 -2.07 21.15 11.54
N GLY A 100 -2.53 19.96 11.95
CA GLY A 100 -2.53 19.56 13.37
C GLY A 100 -3.86 19.22 14.01
N TYR A 101 -4.94 19.03 13.24
CA TYR A 101 -6.23 18.61 13.77
C TYR A 101 -6.44 17.09 13.56
N ILE A 102 -7.01 16.46 14.58
CA ILE A 102 -7.32 15.03 14.72
C ILE A 102 -8.80 14.88 14.40
N CYS A 103 -9.24 13.88 13.64
CA CYS A 103 -10.61 13.69 13.11
C CYS A 103 -11.04 14.68 12.01
N GLN A 104 -11.30 14.14 10.81
CA GLN A 104 -11.97 14.83 9.71
C GLN A 104 -13.11 13.95 9.20
N ALA A 105 -14.32 14.48 9.11
CA ALA A 105 -15.47 13.80 8.53
C ALA A 105 -15.77 14.41 7.16
N PRO A 106 -15.32 13.79 6.05
CA PRO A 106 -15.76 14.22 4.73
C PRO A 106 -17.23 13.84 4.53
N THR A 107 -17.95 14.67 3.78
CA THR A 107 -19.32 14.41 3.33
C THR A 107 -19.50 15.06 1.97
N PHE A 108 -20.15 14.36 1.04
CA PHE A 108 -20.56 14.87 -0.25
C PHE A 108 -21.93 15.50 -0.18
N CYS A 109 -22.11 16.65 -0.82
CA CYS A 109 -23.42 17.27 -1.00
C CYS A 109 -23.38 18.21 -2.20
N ASP A 110 -24.35 18.11 -3.10
CA ASP A 110 -24.64 19.15 -4.11
C ASP A 110 -25.35 20.32 -3.41
N ILE A 111 -24.59 21.14 -2.67
CA ILE A 111 -25.16 22.14 -1.76
C ILE A 111 -25.72 23.36 -2.49
N ASP A 112 -25.25 23.60 -3.72
CA ASP A 112 -25.63 24.75 -4.54
C ASP A 112 -26.48 24.37 -5.77
N ASN A 113 -26.87 23.08 -5.86
CA ASN A 113 -27.82 22.53 -6.82
C ASN A 113 -27.40 22.76 -8.27
N ASP A 114 -26.10 22.65 -8.53
CA ASP A 114 -25.52 22.76 -9.84
C ASP A 114 -25.30 21.39 -10.53
N ASN A 115 -25.64 20.31 -9.82
CA ASN A 115 -25.56 18.89 -10.21
C ASN A 115 -24.13 18.35 -10.28
N ASP A 116 -23.25 18.84 -9.42
CA ASP A 116 -22.07 18.10 -9.00
C ASP A 116 -21.96 18.04 -7.46
N PHE A 117 -21.21 17.06 -6.97
CA PHE A 117 -20.98 16.93 -5.54
C PHE A 117 -19.84 17.85 -5.08
N ASP A 118 -20.11 18.62 -4.04
CA ASP A 118 -19.09 19.34 -3.27
C ASP A 118 -18.61 18.54 -2.07
N ILE A 119 -17.50 18.97 -1.48
CA ILE A 119 -16.91 18.33 -0.30
C ILE A 119 -17.00 19.22 0.93
N PHE A 120 -17.54 18.65 2.01
CA PHE A 120 -17.58 19.22 3.34
C PHE A 120 -16.71 18.42 4.27
N ILE A 121 -15.81 19.08 5.00
CA ILE A 121 -14.94 18.44 5.97
C ILE A 121 -15.13 19.10 7.32
N VAL A 122 -15.62 18.34 8.29
CA VAL A 122 -15.79 18.81 9.66
C VAL A 122 -14.54 18.50 10.48
N GLY A 123 -13.92 19.54 11.02
CA GLY A 123 -12.77 19.43 11.91
C GLY A 123 -13.18 19.23 13.37
N PHE A 124 -12.28 18.67 14.19
CA PHE A 124 -12.52 18.48 15.62
C PHE A 124 -12.73 19.75 16.43
N ASP A 125 -12.25 20.91 15.97
CA ASP A 125 -12.55 22.20 16.59
C ASP A 125 -13.92 22.76 16.20
N GLY A 126 -14.68 22.06 15.35
CA GLY A 126 -16.07 22.38 15.02
C GLY A 126 -16.26 23.21 13.76
N TYR A 127 -15.18 23.57 13.09
CA TYR A 127 -15.27 24.25 11.80
C TYR A 127 -15.61 23.27 10.69
N ILE A 128 -16.38 23.76 9.75
CA ILE A 128 -16.68 23.07 8.50
C ILE A 128 -15.87 23.76 7.42
N ILE A 129 -15.11 22.97 6.69
CA ILE A 129 -14.35 23.40 5.53
C ILE A 129 -15.11 22.95 4.29
N TYR A 130 -15.44 23.89 3.43
CA TYR A 130 -16.21 23.68 2.22
C TYR A 130 -15.30 23.79 0.99
N PHE A 131 -15.32 22.77 0.15
CA PHE A 131 -14.64 22.72 -1.13
C PHE A 131 -15.68 22.64 -2.24
N GLU A 132 -15.77 23.70 -3.03
CA GLU A 132 -16.64 23.78 -4.21
C GLU A 132 -16.00 22.98 -5.35
N ASN A 133 -16.75 22.09 -5.97
CA ASN A 133 -16.37 21.43 -7.20
C ASN A 133 -16.60 22.39 -8.36
N ILE A 134 -15.51 22.92 -8.93
CA ILE A 134 -15.57 23.76 -10.13
C ILE A 134 -15.23 22.98 -11.39
N GLY A 135 -15.21 21.65 -11.26
CA GLY A 135 -14.81 20.68 -12.26
C GLY A 135 -15.74 20.61 -13.46
N GLY A 136 -15.41 19.72 -14.38
CA GLY A 136 -16.36 19.28 -15.39
C GLY A 136 -17.03 18.00 -14.92
N SER A 137 -18.14 17.62 -15.57
CA SER A 137 -18.91 16.42 -15.21
C SER A 137 -18.06 15.17 -15.03
N ASN A 138 -16.95 14.99 -15.76
CA ASN A 138 -16.06 13.81 -15.74
C ASN A 138 -14.65 14.11 -15.22
N SER A 139 -14.49 15.19 -14.46
CA SER A 139 -13.20 15.60 -13.91
C SER A 139 -13.48 16.59 -12.79
N PRO A 140 -13.73 16.11 -11.56
CA PRO A 140 -13.90 17.00 -10.41
C PRO A 140 -12.66 17.88 -10.22
N ASP A 141 -12.86 19.13 -9.81
CA ASP A 141 -11.78 20.09 -9.51
C ASP A 141 -12.19 20.92 -8.28
N PHE A 142 -11.72 20.49 -7.11
CA PHE A 142 -12.12 21.09 -5.84
C PHE A 142 -11.29 22.33 -5.49
N ILE A 143 -11.97 23.44 -5.22
CA ILE A 143 -11.36 24.65 -4.68
C ILE A 143 -11.92 24.98 -3.31
N LEU A 144 -11.06 25.46 -2.40
CA LEU A 144 -11.51 25.99 -1.12
C LEU A 144 -12.43 27.19 -1.35
N ALA A 145 -13.69 27.06 -0.93
CA ALA A 145 -14.68 28.11 -1.01
C ALA A 145 -14.69 28.96 0.28
N ASP A 146 -15.10 30.22 0.16
CA ASP A 146 -15.07 31.23 1.23
C ASP A 146 -16.53 31.64 1.51
N SER A 147 -17.01 31.44 2.75
CA SER A 147 -17.95 32.35 3.45
C SER A 147 -19.42 32.00 3.82
N SER A 148 -19.86 30.75 4.02
CA SER A 148 -21.15 30.49 4.75
C SER A 148 -21.03 29.53 5.95
N PHE A 149 -20.19 28.50 5.84
CA PHE A 149 -20.04 27.47 6.87
C PHE A 149 -19.00 27.81 7.96
N GLU A 150 -18.15 28.82 7.74
CA GLU A 150 -17.08 29.22 8.69
C GLU A 150 -17.61 29.81 10.01
N ASP A 151 -18.85 30.30 10.04
CA ASP A 151 -19.48 30.88 11.23
C ASP A 151 -20.18 29.82 12.12
N ILE A 152 -20.22 28.56 11.68
CA ILE A 152 -20.71 27.41 12.47
C ILE A 152 -19.56 26.91 13.33
N ASP A 153 -19.66 27.13 14.64
CA ASP A 153 -18.69 26.70 15.66
C ASP A 153 -19.36 25.70 16.60
N ILE A 154 -19.21 24.40 16.31
CA ILE A 154 -19.67 23.31 17.20
C ILE A 154 -18.47 22.54 17.73
N ILE A 155 -18.12 22.84 18.96
CA ILE A 155 -16.95 22.29 19.64
C ILE A 155 -17.01 20.74 19.73
N GLU A 156 -15.97 20.08 19.21
CA GLU A 156 -15.53 18.68 19.43
C GLU A 156 -16.28 17.54 18.71
N GLY A 157 -15.59 16.97 17.71
CA GLY A 157 -15.78 15.61 17.18
C GLY A 157 -17.10 15.38 16.44
N CYS A 158 -17.32 16.13 15.36
CA CYS A 158 -18.59 16.11 14.65
C CYS A 158 -18.50 15.40 13.30
N VAL A 159 -19.56 14.66 12.97
CA VAL A 159 -19.85 14.14 11.64
C VAL A 159 -20.99 14.98 11.06
N SER A 160 -20.83 15.45 9.82
CA SER A 160 -21.88 16.13 9.07
C SER A 160 -22.75 15.15 8.31
N GLU A 161 -24.01 15.55 8.16
CA GLU A 161 -24.99 14.92 7.29
C GLU A 161 -25.87 16.02 6.69
N PHE A 162 -26.14 15.94 5.39
CA PHE A 162 -26.95 16.92 4.66
C PHE A 162 -28.25 16.28 4.20
N PHE A 163 -29.39 16.84 4.62
CA PHE A 163 -30.69 16.24 4.34
C PHE A 163 -31.80 17.29 4.28
N ASP A 164 -32.67 17.21 3.26
CA ASP A 164 -33.85 18.07 3.14
C ASP A 164 -35.00 17.54 4.03
N ILE A 165 -34.96 17.90 5.32
CA ILE A 165 -35.90 17.39 6.34
C ILE A 165 -37.30 18.04 6.24
N ASP A 166 -37.41 19.23 5.66
CA ASP A 166 -38.67 19.98 5.57
C ASP A 166 -39.28 20.01 4.15
N ASN A 167 -38.59 19.36 3.20
CA ASN A 167 -38.98 19.12 1.81
C ASN A 167 -39.25 20.42 1.05
N ASP A 168 -38.41 21.43 1.27
CA ASP A 168 -38.47 22.71 0.58
C ASP A 168 -37.53 22.81 -0.64
N GLY A 169 -36.68 21.79 -0.83
CA GLY A 169 -35.81 21.60 -1.97
C GLY A 169 -34.39 22.13 -1.78
N ASP A 170 -34.00 22.53 -0.57
CA ASP A 170 -32.61 22.71 -0.18
C ASP A 170 -32.17 21.78 0.96
N PHE A 171 -30.87 21.53 1.02
CA PHE A 171 -30.30 20.64 2.03
C PHE A 171 -30.09 21.39 3.34
N ASP A 172 -30.56 20.80 4.44
CA ASP A 172 -30.24 21.23 5.80
C ASP A 172 -29.02 20.49 6.35
N LEU A 173 -28.41 21.06 7.39
CA LEU A 173 -27.21 20.50 8.00
C LEU A 173 -27.49 19.89 9.38
N PHE A 174 -27.12 18.62 9.51
CA PHE A 174 -27.12 17.86 10.74
C PHE A 174 -25.68 17.58 11.19
N LEU A 175 -25.39 17.82 12.46
CA LEU A 175 -24.06 17.62 13.02
C LEU A 175 -24.16 16.77 14.28
N GLY A 176 -23.50 15.61 14.25
CA GLY A 176 -23.41 14.76 15.41
C GLY A 176 -22.39 15.28 16.43
N GLY A 177 -22.71 15.26 17.72
CA GLY A 177 -21.83 15.79 18.77
C GLY A 177 -20.85 14.76 19.32
N GLY A 178 -19.58 15.12 19.46
CA GLY A 178 -18.49 14.26 19.93
C GLY A 178 -18.47 14.00 21.44
N TYR A 179 -18.00 14.97 22.24
CA TYR A 179 -17.71 14.75 23.68
C TYR A 179 -18.29 15.80 24.64
N GLY A 180 -18.19 15.51 25.94
CA GLY A 180 -18.50 16.47 27.00
C GLY A 180 -19.99 16.84 27.07
N PRO A 181 -20.36 18.11 27.33
CA PRO A 181 -21.76 18.54 27.39
C PRO A 181 -22.47 18.53 26.02
N TYR A 182 -21.69 18.35 24.93
CA TYR A 182 -22.10 18.39 23.53
C TYR A 182 -22.21 16.99 22.91
N GLY A 183 -21.60 15.98 23.53
CA GLY A 183 -21.56 14.61 23.02
C GLY A 183 -22.92 13.92 22.94
N GLY A 184 -23.05 13.05 21.93
CA GLY A 184 -24.16 12.12 21.76
C GLY A 184 -25.42 12.69 21.14
N LYS A 185 -25.49 14.01 20.95
CA LYS A 185 -26.68 14.69 20.41
C LYS A 185 -26.49 15.05 18.95
N ILE A 186 -27.61 15.23 18.26
CA ILE A 186 -27.63 15.78 16.91
C ILE A 186 -28.00 17.27 16.98
N TYR A 187 -27.17 18.09 16.36
CA TYR A 187 -27.37 19.51 16.13
C TYR A 187 -27.98 19.70 14.76
N TYR A 188 -28.92 20.63 14.65
CA TYR A 188 -29.68 20.88 13.42
C TYR A 188 -29.63 22.36 13.07
N TYR A 189 -29.29 22.62 11.82
CA TYR A 189 -29.23 23.93 11.18
C TYR A 189 -30.12 23.89 9.94
N GLU A 190 -31.10 24.78 9.90
CA GLU A 190 -32.01 24.95 8.75
C GLU A 190 -31.32 25.85 7.73
N ASN A 191 -31.34 25.46 6.47
CA ASN A 191 -30.95 26.32 5.37
C ASN A 191 -32.08 27.28 5.06
N VAL A 192 -32.06 28.45 5.69
CA VAL A 192 -33.07 29.50 5.46
C VAL A 192 -32.83 30.29 4.16
N GLY A 193 -31.81 29.86 3.39
CA GLY A 193 -31.31 30.51 2.20
C GLY A 193 -32.09 30.12 0.95
N SER A 194 -31.37 29.54 -0.01
CA SER A 194 -31.96 28.93 -1.18
C SER A 194 -31.08 27.77 -1.64
N PRO A 195 -31.60 26.88 -2.51
CA PRO A 195 -30.82 25.75 -3.03
C PRO A 195 -29.54 26.13 -3.77
N PHE A 196 -29.38 27.40 -4.21
CA PHE A 196 -28.20 27.89 -4.94
C PHE A 196 -27.30 28.82 -4.12
N ASN A 197 -27.69 29.11 -2.88
CA ASN A 197 -26.96 30.01 -1.99
C ASN A 197 -27.36 29.66 -0.55
N PRO A 198 -26.74 28.63 0.03
CA PRO A 198 -27.08 28.14 1.36
C PRO A 198 -26.85 29.21 2.44
N ASP A 199 -27.75 29.29 3.42
CA ASP A 199 -27.66 30.16 4.60
C ASP A 199 -28.10 29.39 5.84
N MET A 200 -27.13 28.78 6.54
CA MET A 200 -27.38 27.86 7.65
C MET A 200 -27.69 28.61 8.95
N GLU A 201 -28.91 28.49 9.46
CA GLU A 201 -29.32 29.03 10.75
C GLU A 201 -29.50 27.93 11.82
N TYR A 202 -28.82 28.08 12.96
CA TYR A 202 -28.95 27.14 14.09
C TYR A 202 -30.40 27.06 14.60
N VAL A 203 -30.95 25.85 14.65
CA VAL A 203 -32.29 25.56 15.20
C VAL A 203 -32.20 24.94 16.59
N THR A 204 -31.49 23.83 16.73
CA THR A 204 -31.40 23.08 17.99
C THR A 204 -30.10 22.27 18.11
N SER A 205 -29.71 21.97 19.36
CA SER A 205 -28.57 21.10 19.72
C SER A 205 -29.03 19.74 20.23
N TYR A 206 -30.31 19.45 20.07
CA TYR A 206 -30.96 18.25 20.56
C TYR A 206 -32.12 17.89 19.64
N PHE A 207 -31.78 17.65 18.37
CA PHE A 207 -32.74 17.22 17.36
C PHE A 207 -33.47 15.95 17.82
N ASP A 208 -34.79 16.03 17.75
CA ASP A 208 -35.75 15.05 18.25
C ASP A 208 -35.49 14.42 19.63
N SER A 209 -34.78 15.13 20.51
CA SER A 209 -34.35 14.61 21.82
C SER A 209 -33.47 13.34 21.75
N ILE A 210 -32.76 13.12 20.64
CA ILE A 210 -31.85 11.99 20.42
C ILE A 210 -30.50 12.22 21.12
N ASP A 211 -30.13 11.28 22.00
CA ASP A 211 -28.85 11.27 22.75
C ASP A 211 -28.29 9.84 22.80
N VAL A 212 -27.30 9.55 21.96
CA VAL A 212 -26.58 8.27 21.90
C VAL A 212 -25.37 8.23 22.85
N GLY A 213 -25.21 9.25 23.71
CA GLY A 213 -24.15 9.36 24.70
C GLY A 213 -22.93 10.16 24.23
N LYS A 214 -22.25 9.70 23.18
CA LYS A 214 -21.04 10.37 22.61
C LYS A 214 -20.82 9.99 21.15
N ASN A 215 -20.13 10.88 20.42
CA ASN A 215 -19.75 10.73 19.02
C ASN A 215 -20.94 10.33 18.14
N ALA A 216 -22.02 11.10 18.23
CA ALA A 216 -23.15 10.86 17.34
C ALA A 216 -22.69 11.01 15.89
N ALA A 217 -23.12 10.11 15.01
CA ALA A 217 -22.88 10.17 13.59
C ALA A 217 -24.21 9.88 12.87
N PRO A 218 -25.01 10.92 12.58
CA PRO A 218 -26.32 10.75 11.95
C PRO A 218 -26.18 10.35 10.47
N GLU A 219 -27.16 9.58 9.99
CA GLU A 219 -27.29 9.10 8.61
C GLU A 219 -28.78 8.90 8.32
N PHE A 220 -29.28 9.41 7.19
CA PHE A 220 -30.67 9.22 6.77
C PHE A 220 -30.77 8.17 5.66
N CYS A 221 -31.64 7.18 5.81
CA CYS A 221 -31.84 6.14 4.79
C CYS A 221 -33.28 5.61 4.79
N ASP A 222 -33.91 5.50 3.61
CA ASP A 222 -35.18 4.78 3.41
C ASP A 222 -34.91 3.26 3.39
N ILE A 223 -34.65 2.70 4.58
CA ILE A 223 -34.16 1.33 4.74
C ILE A 223 -35.25 0.26 4.62
N ASP A 224 -36.53 0.66 4.76
CA ASP A 224 -37.68 -0.23 4.67
C ASP A 224 -38.49 -0.02 3.37
N GLY A 225 -38.07 0.94 2.53
CA GLY A 225 -38.56 1.20 1.19
C GLY A 225 -39.99 1.72 1.15
N ASP A 226 -40.43 2.40 2.21
CA ASP A 226 -41.77 2.95 2.32
C ASP A 226 -41.92 4.34 1.70
N GLY A 227 -40.79 4.94 1.30
CA GLY A 227 -40.71 6.22 0.61
C GLY A 227 -40.50 7.41 1.54
N ASP A 228 -40.16 7.17 2.80
CA ASP A 228 -39.63 8.17 3.72
C ASP A 228 -38.33 7.70 4.39
N TYR A 229 -37.54 8.65 4.88
CA TYR A 229 -36.20 8.34 5.38
C TYR A 229 -36.24 8.07 6.89
N ASP A 230 -35.61 6.98 7.28
CA ASP A 230 -35.31 6.67 8.68
C ASP A 230 -34.00 7.32 9.13
N LEU A 231 -33.76 7.31 10.46
CA LEU A 231 -32.55 7.87 11.04
C LEU A 231 -31.70 6.79 11.74
N PHE A 232 -30.46 6.70 11.30
CA PHE A 232 -29.41 5.89 11.91
C PHE A 232 -28.40 6.79 12.59
N VAL A 233 -27.89 6.36 13.75
CA VAL A 233 -26.93 7.17 14.52
C VAL A 233 -25.82 6.28 15.06
N GLY A 234 -24.62 6.44 14.52
CA GLY A 234 -23.41 5.88 15.09
C GLY A 234 -23.01 6.53 16.41
N CYS A 235 -22.17 5.86 17.21
CA CYS A 235 -21.79 6.32 18.55
C CYS A 235 -20.46 5.75 19.05
N GLU A 236 -19.95 6.29 20.17
CA GLU A 236 -18.64 5.92 20.76
C GLU A 236 -18.47 4.42 20.99
N ASP A 237 -19.53 3.69 21.35
CA ASP A 237 -19.41 2.27 21.72
C ASP A 237 -19.38 1.31 20.52
N GLY A 238 -19.32 1.84 19.30
CA GLY A 238 -19.20 1.05 18.07
C GLY A 238 -20.52 0.44 17.60
N THR A 239 -21.64 0.71 18.28
CA THR A 239 -22.98 0.26 17.85
C THR A 239 -23.68 1.31 17.00
N VAL A 240 -24.66 0.89 16.19
CA VAL A 240 -25.52 1.80 15.41
C VAL A 240 -26.91 1.83 16.03
N TRP A 241 -27.40 3.01 16.37
CA TRP A 241 -28.78 3.21 16.85
C TRP A 241 -29.70 3.43 15.65
N TYR A 242 -30.92 2.90 15.72
CA TYR A 242 -31.92 3.00 14.65
C TYR A 242 -33.22 3.57 15.20
N TYR A 243 -33.75 4.55 14.48
CA TYR A 243 -35.02 5.21 14.72
C TYR A 243 -35.85 5.15 13.42
N GLU A 244 -37.00 4.47 13.49
CA GLU A 244 -37.97 4.37 12.39
C GLU A 244 -38.76 5.68 12.32
N ASN A 245 -38.87 6.27 11.14
CA ASN A 245 -39.79 7.36 10.89
C ASN A 245 -41.21 6.79 10.75
N ILE A 246 -42.01 6.91 11.80
CA ILE A 246 -43.41 6.47 11.76
C ILE A 246 -44.35 7.52 11.11
N GLY A 247 -43.76 8.57 10.55
CA GLY A 247 -44.40 9.74 9.97
C GLY A 247 -44.72 9.59 8.48
N ASP A 248 -44.32 10.59 7.70
CA ASP A 248 -44.27 10.56 6.24
C ASP A 248 -43.06 11.38 5.76
N SER A 249 -42.79 11.39 4.45
CA SER A 249 -41.70 12.12 3.79
C SER A 249 -41.74 13.66 3.91
N VAL A 250 -42.61 14.20 4.77
CA VAL A 250 -42.80 15.64 5.03
C VAL A 250 -42.94 15.92 6.52
N ASN A 251 -43.51 15.00 7.28
CA ASN A 251 -43.76 15.14 8.72
C ASN A 251 -43.04 14.01 9.47
N TYR A 252 -41.71 14.10 9.52
CA TYR A 252 -40.87 13.16 10.23
C TYR A 252 -41.26 13.03 11.73
N ASP A 253 -41.36 11.80 12.20
CA ASP A 253 -41.65 11.41 13.60
C ASP A 253 -40.82 10.17 13.94
N PHE A 254 -39.62 10.37 14.48
CA PHE A 254 -38.67 9.28 14.71
C PHE A 254 -38.99 8.51 16.01
N GLU A 255 -39.34 7.23 15.89
CA GLU A 255 -39.53 6.31 17.02
C GLU A 255 -38.28 5.43 17.22
N TYR A 256 -37.71 5.46 18.41
CA TYR A 256 -36.58 4.60 18.77
C TYR A 256 -36.93 3.10 18.63
N VAL A 257 -36.16 2.38 17.81
CA VAL A 257 -36.33 0.94 17.62
C VAL A 257 -35.28 0.14 18.40
N THR A 258 -34.00 0.45 18.20
CA THR A 258 -32.88 -0.26 18.82
C THR A 258 -31.64 0.62 18.95
N ASN A 259 -30.77 0.31 19.92
CA ASN A 259 -29.45 0.93 20.07
C ASN A 259 -28.33 0.07 19.48
N ASN A 260 -28.68 -1.05 18.87
CA ASN A 260 -27.73 -1.90 18.21
C ASN A 260 -28.42 -2.56 17.01
N TYR A 261 -28.50 -1.78 15.93
CA TYR A 261 -29.01 -2.22 14.65
C TYR A 261 -28.18 -3.40 14.16
N PHE A 262 -28.87 -4.49 13.82
CA PHE A 262 -28.28 -5.72 13.33
C PHE A 262 -27.21 -6.41 14.24
N ASN A 263 -27.11 -6.02 15.52
CA ASN A 263 -26.04 -6.45 16.44
C ASN A 263 -24.63 -6.02 15.98
N ILE A 264 -24.53 -4.91 15.24
CA ILE A 264 -23.26 -4.30 14.86
C ILE A 264 -22.50 -3.82 16.11
N ASP A 265 -21.25 -4.24 16.22
CA ASP A 265 -20.29 -3.77 17.22
C ASP A 265 -18.91 -3.80 16.58
N ILE A 266 -18.51 -2.65 16.04
CA ILE A 266 -17.22 -2.42 15.39
C ILE A 266 -16.17 -1.87 16.38
N GLY A 267 -16.45 -1.95 17.69
CA GLY A 267 -15.53 -1.52 18.74
C GLY A 267 -15.75 -0.09 19.22
N ARG A 268 -15.18 0.91 18.54
CA ARG A 268 -15.24 2.31 19.00
C ARG A 268 -15.57 3.26 17.87
N MET A 269 -16.45 4.22 18.13
CA MET A 269 -16.92 5.26 17.19
C MET A 269 -17.43 4.72 15.86
N SER A 270 -18.68 4.27 15.82
CA SER A 270 -19.33 3.93 14.56
C SER A 270 -19.73 5.16 13.76
N VAL A 271 -19.49 5.13 12.45
CA VAL A 271 -20.02 6.08 11.47
C VAL A 271 -20.68 5.29 10.34
N PRO A 272 -22.02 5.12 10.35
CA PRO A 272 -22.73 4.38 9.31
C PRO A 272 -22.89 5.23 8.04
N ARG A 273 -22.82 4.59 6.86
CA ARG A 273 -23.27 5.09 5.56
C ARG A 273 -24.03 4.00 4.83
N PHE A 274 -25.13 4.37 4.17
CA PHE A 274 -25.88 3.47 3.31
C PHE A 274 -25.73 3.87 1.84
N CYS A 275 -25.40 2.91 0.98
CA CYS A 275 -25.35 3.11 -0.47
C CYS A 275 -25.61 1.79 -1.19
N ASP A 276 -26.08 1.86 -2.44
CA ASP A 276 -26.25 0.70 -3.32
C ASP A 276 -24.96 0.54 -4.11
N ILE A 277 -23.95 -0.11 -3.52
CA ILE A 277 -22.57 -0.08 -4.03
C ILE A 277 -22.39 -0.95 -5.29
N GLU A 278 -23.28 -1.93 -5.49
CA GLU A 278 -23.30 -2.80 -6.67
C GLU A 278 -24.45 -2.52 -7.65
N ALA A 279 -25.23 -1.46 -7.41
CA ALA A 279 -26.43 -1.08 -8.18
C ALA A 279 -27.42 -2.23 -8.42
N ASP A 280 -27.63 -3.04 -7.38
CA ASP A 280 -28.59 -4.14 -7.43
C ASP A 280 -30.01 -3.72 -7.00
N GLY A 281 -30.12 -2.49 -6.48
CA GLY A 281 -31.36 -1.82 -6.10
C GLY A 281 -31.68 -1.89 -4.62
N ASP A 282 -30.76 -2.37 -3.77
CA ASP A 282 -30.90 -2.26 -2.33
C ASP A 282 -29.67 -1.62 -1.65
N PHE A 283 -29.86 -1.14 -0.41
CA PHE A 283 -28.82 -0.40 0.29
C PHE A 283 -27.96 -1.32 1.14
N ASP A 284 -26.65 -1.28 0.88
CA ASP A 284 -25.62 -1.86 1.72
C ASP A 284 -25.24 -0.95 2.87
N LEU A 285 -24.50 -1.50 3.84
CA LEU A 285 -24.07 -0.78 5.02
C LEU A 285 -22.56 -0.80 5.20
N PHE A 286 -21.98 0.40 5.20
CA PHE A 286 -20.60 0.65 5.55
C PHE A 286 -20.52 1.33 6.90
N VAL A 287 -19.68 0.81 7.81
CA VAL A 287 -19.53 1.38 9.15
C VAL A 287 -18.06 1.59 9.47
N ALA A 288 -17.63 2.85 9.50
CA ALA A 288 -16.29 3.24 9.90
C ALA A 288 -16.10 3.08 11.41
N ASN A 289 -14.90 2.71 11.87
CA ASN A 289 -14.52 2.69 13.29
C ASN A 289 -13.22 3.46 13.61
N GLU A 290 -13.09 3.93 14.85
CA GLU A 290 -11.86 4.53 15.38
C GLU A 290 -10.89 3.46 15.88
N SER A 291 -9.61 3.57 15.48
CA SER A 291 -8.53 2.76 16.05
C SER A 291 -8.29 3.15 17.52
N GLY A 292 -8.22 2.14 18.40
CA GLY A 292 -7.92 2.36 19.82
C GLY A 292 -6.52 2.96 19.99
N GLY A 293 -6.44 4.27 20.29
CA GLY A 293 -5.17 4.99 20.36
C GLY A 293 -4.07 4.28 21.17
N PHE A 294 -2.86 4.20 20.62
CA PHE A 294 -1.57 3.79 21.23
C PHE A 294 -1.52 2.49 22.05
N THR A 295 -2.60 1.72 22.20
CA THR A 295 -2.58 0.47 22.97
C THR A 295 -3.21 -0.67 22.19
N ASN A 296 -2.32 -1.43 21.54
CA ASN A 296 -2.44 -2.79 21.04
C ASN A 296 -3.83 -3.44 21.08
N ALA A 297 -4.30 -3.78 19.88
CA ALA A 297 -5.32 -4.76 19.50
C ALA A 297 -6.68 -4.16 19.11
N LEU A 298 -6.88 -4.15 17.79
CA LEU A 298 -8.04 -3.81 16.96
C LEU A 298 -8.02 -2.38 16.41
N GLU A 299 -7.71 -2.34 15.12
CA GLU A 299 -7.48 -1.20 14.23
C GLU A 299 -8.81 -0.58 13.75
N GLY A 300 -8.77 0.70 13.38
CA GLY A 300 -9.88 1.40 12.76
C GLY A 300 -9.83 1.15 11.25
N ASP A 301 -10.98 1.02 10.61
CA ASP A 301 -11.20 0.75 9.19
C ASP A 301 -12.71 0.93 8.89
N ILE A 302 -13.16 0.52 7.71
CA ILE A 302 -14.57 0.47 7.33
C ILE A 302 -15.02 -0.99 7.32
N ALA A 303 -16.01 -1.32 8.14
CA ALA A 303 -16.72 -2.59 8.07
C ALA A 303 -17.78 -2.54 6.97
N PHE A 304 -17.84 -3.56 6.13
CA PHE A 304 -18.83 -3.71 5.06
C PHE A 304 -19.79 -4.85 5.35
N TYR A 305 -21.07 -4.56 5.22
CA TYR A 305 -22.17 -5.50 5.32
C TYR A 305 -23.01 -5.42 4.04
N GLU A 306 -22.99 -6.49 3.25
CA GLU A 306 -23.78 -6.63 2.02
C GLU A 306 -25.24 -6.92 2.38
N ASN A 307 -26.18 -6.23 1.77
CA ASN A 307 -27.59 -6.52 1.91
C ASN A 307 -27.99 -7.66 0.97
N ILE A 308 -27.85 -8.90 1.45
CA ILE A 308 -28.29 -10.09 0.71
C ILE A 308 -29.83 -10.29 0.70
N GLY A 309 -30.57 -9.27 1.12
CA GLY A 309 -32.01 -9.26 1.35
C GLY A 309 -32.80 -8.70 0.18
N SER A 310 -33.55 -7.64 0.46
CA SER A 310 -34.22 -6.83 -0.55
C SER A 310 -34.40 -5.41 -0.01
N GLN A 311 -34.64 -4.45 -0.90
CA GLN A 311 -34.92 -3.05 -0.57
C GLN A 311 -35.95 -2.82 0.56
N THR A 312 -36.92 -3.72 0.75
CA THR A 312 -38.00 -3.55 1.76
C THR A 312 -37.92 -4.54 2.94
N ASP A 313 -36.91 -5.41 2.95
CA ASP A 313 -36.67 -6.40 4.00
C ASP A 313 -35.16 -6.70 4.01
N PRO A 314 -34.34 -5.73 4.46
CA PRO A 314 -32.90 -5.82 4.36
C PRO A 314 -32.36 -6.94 5.26
N VAL A 315 -31.37 -7.67 4.75
CA VAL A 315 -30.68 -8.73 5.48
C VAL A 315 -29.19 -8.55 5.26
N PHE A 316 -28.52 -7.97 6.25
CA PHE A 316 -27.09 -7.73 6.17
C PHE A 316 -26.28 -9.00 6.43
N ASP A 317 -25.32 -9.32 5.57
CA ASP A 317 -24.28 -10.30 5.83
C ASP A 317 -22.95 -9.59 6.04
N PHE A 318 -22.22 -9.96 7.09
CA PHE A 318 -20.92 -9.33 7.35
C PHE A 318 -19.90 -9.85 6.34
N VAL A 319 -19.37 -8.95 5.50
CA VAL A 319 -18.39 -9.28 4.48
C VAL A 319 -16.97 -9.12 5.02
N THR A 320 -16.65 -7.93 5.53
CA THR A 320 -15.30 -7.63 6.05
C THR A 320 -15.33 -6.51 7.09
N GLY A 321 -14.35 -6.51 7.99
CA GLY A 321 -14.10 -5.40 8.92
C GLY A 321 -13.02 -4.44 8.41
N GLN A 322 -12.54 -4.66 7.18
CA GLN A 322 -11.41 -4.00 6.57
C GLN A 322 -11.69 -3.82 5.07
N TYR A 323 -12.59 -2.89 4.73
CA TYR A 323 -13.07 -2.73 3.35
C TYR A 323 -12.04 -2.07 2.43
N LEU A 324 -11.29 -1.08 2.92
CA LEU A 324 -10.35 -0.32 2.09
C LEU A 324 -8.90 -0.60 2.39
N PHE A 325 -8.56 -0.68 3.67
CA PHE A 325 -7.19 -0.67 4.12
C PHE A 325 -6.84 -1.94 4.87
N MET A 326 -5.55 -2.19 4.94
CA MET A 326 -5.00 -2.81 6.13
C MET A 326 -4.14 -1.74 6.79
N ASP A 327 -4.69 -1.08 7.81
CA ASP A 327 -3.85 -0.26 8.68
C ASP A 327 -2.95 -1.22 9.46
N MET A 328 -1.69 -1.36 9.04
CA MET A 328 -0.68 -2.15 9.77
C MET A 328 -0.26 -1.47 11.08
N SER A 329 -1.17 -0.70 11.71
CA SER A 329 -1.17 0.09 12.95
C SER A 329 0.11 0.85 13.28
N CYS A 330 1.23 0.14 13.37
CA CYS A 330 2.57 0.69 13.39
C CYS A 330 3.61 -0.37 12.96
N THR A 331 4.64 0.09 12.23
CA THR A 331 5.74 -0.69 11.64
C THR A 331 5.37 -1.85 10.69
N ALA A 332 5.71 -1.71 9.42
CA ALA A 332 5.73 -2.82 8.47
C ALA A 332 7.15 -3.39 8.35
N SER A 333 7.29 -4.72 8.31
CA SER A 333 8.54 -5.43 8.06
C SER A 333 8.32 -6.51 6.99
N PRO A 334 8.41 -6.16 5.70
CA PRO A 334 8.16 -7.12 4.62
C PRO A 334 9.26 -8.19 4.51
N TYR A 335 8.85 -9.36 4.02
CA TYR A 335 9.71 -10.43 3.54
C TYR A 335 9.01 -11.16 2.39
N ALA A 336 9.62 -11.16 1.21
CA ALA A 336 9.16 -11.92 0.05
C ALA A 336 9.78 -13.32 0.09
N ILE A 337 8.99 -14.37 -0.16
CA ILE A 337 9.45 -15.76 -0.16
C ILE A 337 8.44 -16.69 -0.82
N ASP A 338 8.92 -17.65 -1.61
CA ASP A 338 8.15 -18.82 -2.07
C ASP A 338 8.00 -19.79 -0.89
N ILE A 339 6.94 -19.61 -0.10
CA ILE A 339 6.73 -20.30 1.18
C ILE A 339 6.07 -21.67 1.02
N ASP A 340 5.46 -21.93 -0.14
CA ASP A 340 4.77 -23.17 -0.45
C ASP A 340 5.31 -23.93 -1.69
N ASP A 341 6.51 -23.56 -2.15
CA ASP A 341 7.29 -24.25 -3.18
C ASP A 341 6.51 -24.40 -4.50
N ASP A 342 5.71 -23.38 -4.83
CA ASP A 342 4.92 -23.32 -6.05
C ASP A 342 5.66 -22.56 -7.18
N GLY A 343 6.76 -21.89 -6.84
CA GLY A 343 7.61 -21.13 -7.72
C GLY A 343 7.23 -19.66 -7.87
N ILE A 344 6.30 -19.14 -7.07
CA ILE A 344 5.90 -17.74 -6.99
C ILE A 344 6.29 -17.22 -5.59
N LEU A 345 6.63 -15.94 -5.48
CA LEU A 345 6.95 -15.34 -4.19
C LEU A 345 5.67 -14.82 -3.51
N GLU A 346 5.44 -15.23 -2.27
CA GLU A 346 4.43 -14.66 -1.37
C GLU A 346 5.02 -13.51 -0.56
N LEU A 347 4.16 -12.76 0.12
CA LEU A 347 4.57 -11.65 0.97
C LEU A 347 4.13 -11.87 2.42
N LEU A 348 5.11 -11.89 3.33
CA LEU A 348 4.90 -11.88 4.77
C LEU A 348 5.25 -10.49 5.32
N VAL A 349 4.40 -9.94 6.19
CA VAL A 349 4.64 -8.63 6.80
C VAL A 349 4.54 -8.70 8.32
N GLY A 350 5.64 -8.40 8.99
CA GLY A 350 5.67 -8.30 10.45
C GLY A 350 5.20 -6.93 10.95
N ILE A 351 4.26 -6.93 11.91
CA ILE A 351 3.59 -5.72 12.44
C ILE A 351 3.99 -5.42 13.90
N ILE A 352 4.16 -4.14 14.29
CA ILE A 352 4.46 -3.79 15.69
C ILE A 352 3.25 -4.14 16.59
N GLY A 353 3.48 -4.78 17.73
CA GLY A 353 2.42 -5.14 18.67
C GLY A 353 1.42 -6.18 18.16
N GLY A 354 1.50 -6.57 16.89
CA GLY A 354 0.65 -7.52 16.19
C GLY A 354 1.38 -8.78 15.71
N PRO A 355 0.67 -9.67 15.00
CA PRO A 355 1.20 -10.90 14.42
C PRO A 355 2.02 -10.67 13.13
N ILE A 356 2.42 -11.76 12.47
CA ILE A 356 2.86 -11.75 11.07
C ILE A 356 1.62 -11.87 10.20
N VAL A 357 1.47 -10.97 9.23
CA VAL A 357 0.42 -11.01 8.21
C VAL A 357 0.92 -11.73 6.97
N TYR A 358 0.05 -12.50 6.34
CA TYR A 358 0.32 -13.24 5.11
C TYR A 358 -0.54 -12.77 3.95
N PHE A 359 0.14 -12.49 2.84
CA PHE A 359 -0.46 -12.25 1.55
C PHE A 359 -0.03 -13.32 0.55
N GLU A 360 -1.00 -14.01 -0.02
CA GLU A 360 -0.81 -15.03 -1.06
C GLU A 360 -0.67 -14.33 -2.42
N ASN A 361 0.30 -14.74 -3.23
CA ASN A 361 0.44 -14.19 -4.57
C ASN A 361 -0.41 -15.00 -5.56
N GLU A 362 -1.54 -14.44 -5.96
CA GLU A 362 -2.46 -15.09 -6.91
C GLU A 362 -2.19 -14.68 -8.36
N GLY A 363 -1.13 -13.90 -8.56
CA GLY A 363 -0.65 -13.42 -9.84
C GLY A 363 0.19 -14.43 -10.60
N THR A 364 1.07 -13.91 -11.44
CA THR A 364 2.10 -14.71 -12.11
C THR A 364 3.47 -14.23 -11.66
N GLN A 365 4.50 -15.06 -11.86
CA GLN A 365 5.90 -14.68 -11.63
C GLN A 365 6.24 -13.29 -12.18
N THR A 366 5.74 -12.92 -13.37
CA THR A 366 6.09 -11.65 -14.03
C THR A 366 5.06 -10.53 -13.87
N ASP A 367 3.99 -10.80 -13.14
CA ASP A 367 2.89 -9.85 -12.91
C ASP A 367 2.20 -10.28 -11.61
N PRO A 368 2.84 -10.03 -10.46
CA PRO A 368 2.35 -10.54 -9.20
C PRO A 368 1.23 -9.65 -8.66
N TYR A 369 0.28 -10.25 -7.94
CA TYR A 369 -0.72 -9.51 -7.18
C TYR A 369 -1.05 -10.28 -5.91
N PHE A 370 -1.20 -9.57 -4.81
CA PHE A 370 -1.16 -10.17 -3.47
C PHE A 370 -2.56 -10.15 -2.84
N ILE A 371 -3.04 -11.26 -2.32
CA ILE A 371 -4.32 -11.35 -1.63
C ILE A 371 -4.08 -11.49 -0.14
N PHE A 372 -4.66 -10.59 0.65
CA PHE A 372 -4.65 -10.76 2.09
C PHE A 372 -5.34 -12.08 2.47
N THR A 373 -4.60 -12.97 3.11
CA THR A 373 -5.05 -14.35 3.34
C THR A 373 -5.13 -14.71 4.82
N ASP A 374 -4.18 -14.25 5.64
CA ASP A 374 -4.18 -14.51 7.07
C ASP A 374 -3.61 -13.33 7.87
N SER A 375 -4.38 -12.82 8.83
CA SER A 375 -3.91 -11.78 9.76
C SER A 375 -2.98 -12.34 10.82
N SER A 376 -2.92 -13.65 11.04
CA SER A 376 -2.01 -14.25 12.00
C SER A 376 -1.40 -15.52 11.43
N PHE A 377 -0.41 -15.33 10.55
CA PHE A 377 0.28 -16.41 9.85
C PHE A 377 0.64 -17.55 10.81
N LEU A 378 -0.02 -18.69 10.58
CA LEU A 378 0.15 -19.94 11.34
C LEU A 378 -0.06 -19.81 12.87
N ASN A 379 -0.81 -18.80 13.31
CA ASN A 379 -1.06 -18.45 14.72
C ASN A 379 0.23 -18.19 15.53
N LEU A 380 1.30 -17.77 14.87
CA LEU A 380 2.56 -17.40 15.51
C LEU A 380 2.35 -16.07 16.26
N ASN A 381 2.06 -16.17 17.56
CA ASN A 381 1.89 -15.02 18.45
C ASN A 381 3.24 -14.39 18.82
N ILE A 382 3.89 -13.78 17.83
CA ILE A 382 5.15 -13.08 17.99
C ILE A 382 4.84 -11.62 18.34
N THR A 383 4.88 -11.30 19.62
CA THR A 383 4.62 -9.93 20.08
C THR A 383 5.74 -8.97 19.70
N TYR A 384 5.37 -7.70 19.50
CA TYR A 384 6.19 -6.47 19.50
C TYR A 384 6.66 -5.92 18.16
N SER A 385 7.46 -6.56 17.32
CA SER A 385 7.86 -6.06 15.98
C SER A 385 8.67 -7.15 15.28
N PRO A 386 8.01 -8.17 14.70
CA PRO A 386 8.72 -9.27 14.07
C PRO A 386 9.43 -8.77 12.81
N VAL A 387 10.74 -8.95 12.74
CA VAL A 387 11.48 -8.91 11.48
C VAL A 387 11.88 -10.33 11.15
N LEU A 388 11.52 -10.76 9.94
CA LEU A 388 11.69 -12.13 9.48
C LEU A 388 12.95 -12.26 8.63
N SER A 389 13.53 -13.45 8.68
CA SER A 389 14.51 -13.97 7.73
C SER A 389 14.31 -15.48 7.64
N PHE A 390 14.47 -16.05 6.46
CA PHE A 390 14.26 -17.46 6.19
C PHE A 390 15.51 -18.09 5.59
N GLY A 391 15.68 -19.38 5.81
CA GLY A 391 16.81 -20.15 5.28
C GLY A 391 16.65 -21.63 5.62
N ASP A 392 17.16 -22.52 4.78
CA ASP A 392 17.25 -23.95 5.08
C ASP A 392 18.39 -24.17 6.11
N LEU A 393 18.07 -24.11 7.40
CA LEU A 393 19.07 -24.09 8.47
C LEU A 393 19.53 -25.50 8.88
N ASP A 394 18.71 -26.51 8.58
CA ASP A 394 19.02 -27.91 8.85
C ASP A 394 19.25 -28.76 7.57
N ALA A 395 19.36 -28.11 6.42
CA ALA A 395 19.67 -28.71 5.12
C ALA A 395 18.74 -29.87 4.74
N ASP A 396 17.48 -29.82 5.19
CA ASP A 396 16.47 -30.82 4.88
C ASP A 396 15.64 -30.46 3.62
N GLY A 397 15.84 -29.24 3.10
CA GLY A 397 15.27 -28.75 1.86
C GLY A 397 13.93 -28.03 2.03
N ASP A 398 13.53 -27.68 3.25
CA ASP A 398 12.48 -26.72 3.49
C ASP A 398 12.97 -25.45 4.21
N TRP A 399 12.16 -24.39 4.17
CA TRP A 399 12.55 -23.10 4.73
C TRP A 399 12.31 -23.08 6.24
N ASP A 400 13.37 -22.88 7.03
CA ASP A 400 13.26 -22.50 8.44
C ASP A 400 13.13 -20.98 8.59
N MET A 401 12.67 -20.55 9.77
CA MET A 401 12.40 -19.14 10.04
C MET A 401 13.17 -18.63 11.25
N VAL A 402 13.84 -17.49 11.09
CA VAL A 402 14.43 -16.71 12.17
C VAL A 402 13.66 -15.41 12.34
N VAL A 403 13.29 -15.11 13.58
CA VAL A 403 12.49 -13.93 13.91
C VAL A 403 13.17 -13.08 14.97
N TYR A 404 13.47 -11.83 14.62
CA TYR A 404 13.81 -10.82 15.60
C TYR A 404 12.54 -10.31 16.27
N ARG A 405 12.41 -10.56 17.57
CA ARG A 405 11.34 -10.03 18.42
C ARG A 405 11.80 -8.69 18.99
N GLY A 406 11.58 -7.59 18.26
CA GLY A 406 11.96 -6.26 18.75
C GLY A 406 11.23 -5.88 20.05
N GLY A 407 11.78 -5.04 20.92
CA GLY A 407 11.05 -4.49 22.07
C GLY A 407 11.84 -4.46 23.39
N PHE A 408 11.21 -4.88 24.50
CA PHE A 408 11.85 -4.86 25.83
C PHE A 408 12.62 -6.14 26.18
N SER A 409 12.43 -7.20 25.39
CA SER A 409 13.08 -8.51 25.60
C SER A 409 14.07 -8.90 24.50
N ASP A 410 14.07 -8.21 23.34
CA ASP A 410 14.99 -8.33 22.20
C ASP A 410 15.57 -9.74 22.01
N PHE A 411 14.73 -10.71 21.65
CA PHE A 411 15.17 -12.08 21.38
C PHE A 411 15.19 -12.33 19.87
N VAL A 412 16.19 -13.09 19.42
CA VAL A 412 16.12 -13.75 18.11
C VAL A 412 15.68 -15.18 18.33
N ASP A 413 14.55 -15.54 17.74
CA ASP A 413 13.96 -16.87 17.79
C ASP A 413 14.27 -17.64 16.51
N MET A 414 14.45 -18.94 16.67
CA MET A 414 14.49 -19.90 15.58
C MET A 414 13.24 -20.77 15.64
N TYR A 415 12.59 -20.92 14.49
CA TYR A 415 11.48 -21.82 14.28
C TYR A 415 11.89 -22.83 13.21
N GLU A 416 11.75 -24.11 13.56
CA GLU A 416 11.94 -25.20 12.62
C GLU A 416 10.70 -25.36 11.77
N ASN A 417 10.84 -25.53 10.46
CA ASN A 417 9.76 -26.08 9.67
C ASN A 417 9.71 -27.61 9.86
N THR A 418 8.74 -28.06 10.65
CA THR A 418 8.50 -29.50 10.88
C THR A 418 7.55 -30.12 9.86
N GLY A 419 7.14 -29.31 8.88
CA GLY A 419 6.17 -29.64 7.84
C GLY A 419 6.85 -30.22 6.61
N THR A 420 6.58 -29.59 5.47
CA THR A 420 7.23 -29.84 4.17
C THR A 420 7.41 -28.51 3.47
N SER A 421 8.29 -28.44 2.46
CA SER A 421 8.44 -27.25 1.60
C SER A 421 7.11 -26.70 1.11
N SER A 422 6.19 -27.57 0.66
CA SER A 422 4.89 -27.15 0.12
C SER A 422 3.73 -27.04 1.11
N ASN A 423 3.99 -27.21 2.41
CA ASN A 423 2.99 -27.07 3.47
C ASN A 423 3.72 -26.86 4.79
N PRO A 424 4.28 -25.66 5.00
CA PRO A 424 5.16 -25.38 6.11
C PRO A 424 4.44 -25.47 7.45
N CYS A 425 5.17 -25.87 8.48
CA CYS A 425 4.69 -25.93 9.85
C CYS A 425 5.79 -25.54 10.84
N PHE A 426 5.80 -24.27 11.23
CA PHE A 426 6.82 -23.70 12.09
C PHE A 426 6.61 -24.03 13.57
N GLU A 427 7.54 -24.77 14.16
CA GLU A 427 7.61 -25.02 15.60
C GLU A 427 8.77 -24.25 16.24
N PHE A 428 8.51 -23.58 17.37
CA PHE A 428 9.58 -22.89 18.10
C PHE A 428 10.68 -23.87 18.51
N ASN A 429 11.89 -23.67 18.00
CA ASN A 429 13.06 -24.50 18.27
C ASN A 429 13.84 -23.94 19.47
N CYS A 430 14.39 -22.72 19.34
CA CYS A 430 15.15 -22.09 20.41
C CYS A 430 15.26 -20.55 20.30
N ASN A 431 15.81 -19.92 21.35
CA ASN A 431 16.30 -18.54 21.25
C ASN A 431 17.79 -18.57 20.91
N ILE A 432 18.16 -17.97 19.78
CA ILE A 432 19.55 -17.97 19.29
C ILE A 432 20.39 -16.96 20.05
N ALA A 433 19.91 -15.72 20.08
CA ALA A 433 20.67 -14.58 20.58
C ALA A 433 19.79 -13.65 21.41
N TYR A 434 20.47 -12.88 22.26
CA TYR A 434 19.90 -11.69 22.86
C TYR A 434 20.30 -10.51 21.98
N GLY A 435 19.32 -9.89 21.32
CA GLY A 435 19.47 -8.53 20.84
C GLY A 435 19.93 -7.64 21.99
N SER A 436 20.86 -6.73 21.72
CA SER A 436 21.32 -5.81 22.78
C SER A 436 20.12 -5.06 23.34
N ASN A 437 20.01 -4.93 24.68
CA ASN A 437 18.87 -4.39 25.50
C ASN A 437 18.23 -3.03 25.09
N TRP A 438 18.15 -2.70 23.82
CA TRP A 438 18.02 -1.35 23.31
C TRP A 438 17.34 -1.35 21.95
N LEU A 439 16.02 -1.14 22.01
CA LEU A 439 15.09 -0.61 21.01
C LEU A 439 15.62 -0.54 19.56
N GLY A 440 15.15 -1.47 18.74
CA GLY A 440 15.15 -1.38 17.28
C GLY A 440 16.31 -2.14 16.62
N GLY A 441 15.98 -2.95 15.62
CA GLY A 441 16.91 -3.83 14.94
C GLY A 441 16.19 -4.78 13.99
N GLY A 442 16.93 -5.41 13.09
CA GLY A 442 16.46 -6.47 12.20
C GLY A 442 17.39 -7.67 12.25
N VAL A 443 16.98 -8.73 11.57
CA VAL A 443 17.75 -9.96 11.43
C VAL A 443 17.86 -10.33 9.97
N ASP A 444 18.97 -10.94 9.61
CA ASP A 444 19.11 -11.62 8.32
C ASP A 444 20.04 -12.82 8.39
N LEU A 445 19.85 -13.76 7.46
CA LEU A 445 20.64 -14.97 7.28
C LEU A 445 21.41 -14.90 5.96
N CYS A 446 22.70 -15.28 5.98
CA CYS A 446 23.56 -15.25 4.80
C CYS A 446 24.78 -16.14 4.99
N ASP A 447 25.22 -16.88 3.98
CA ASP A 447 26.52 -17.57 3.97
C ASP A 447 27.63 -16.57 3.58
N ILE A 448 28.08 -15.74 4.53
CA ILE A 448 28.98 -14.62 4.25
C ILE A 448 30.43 -15.05 3.99
N ASP A 449 30.81 -16.26 4.42
CA ASP A 449 32.17 -16.77 4.33
C ASP A 449 32.31 -17.99 3.40
N SER A 450 31.22 -18.34 2.71
CA SER A 450 31.12 -19.40 1.70
C SER A 450 31.52 -20.78 2.22
N ASP A 451 31.27 -21.06 3.50
CA ASP A 451 31.55 -22.37 4.08
C ASP A 451 30.38 -23.37 3.91
N GLY A 452 29.24 -22.88 3.44
CA GLY A 452 28.07 -23.65 3.06
C GLY A 452 27.00 -23.77 4.14
N ASP A 453 27.13 -23.07 5.26
CA ASP A 453 26.04 -22.84 6.20
C ASP A 453 25.64 -21.36 6.30
N LEU A 454 24.39 -21.10 6.71
CA LEU A 454 23.88 -19.74 6.85
C LEU A 454 24.31 -19.17 8.19
N ASP A 455 24.91 -17.98 8.16
CA ASP A 455 25.25 -17.19 9.33
C ASP A 455 24.15 -16.21 9.73
N LEU A 456 24.19 -15.75 10.98
CA LEU A 456 23.19 -14.84 11.52
C LEU A 456 23.74 -13.43 11.75
N PHE A 457 23.04 -12.44 11.17
CA PHE A 457 23.32 -11.03 11.35
C PHE A 457 22.19 -10.33 12.08
N ILE A 458 22.53 -9.53 13.08
CA ILE A 458 21.55 -8.82 13.91
C ILE A 458 21.88 -7.33 13.94
N GLY A 459 21.01 -6.51 13.38
CA GLY A 459 21.06 -5.06 13.53
C GLY A 459 20.60 -4.61 14.92
N ASP A 460 21.13 -3.51 15.44
CA ASP A 460 20.68 -2.93 16.70
C ASP A 460 20.50 -1.41 16.68
N GLY A 461 19.97 -0.87 17.79
CA GLY A 461 19.64 0.54 17.99
C GLY A 461 20.82 1.49 18.16
N TYR A 462 22.06 1.01 17.98
CA TYR A 462 23.28 1.82 18.08
C TYR A 462 24.11 1.86 16.80
N ASN A 463 23.46 1.69 15.64
CA ASN A 463 24.12 1.69 14.34
C ASN A 463 25.20 0.61 14.25
N ARG A 464 24.84 -0.61 14.64
CA ARG A 464 25.71 -1.79 14.59
C ARG A 464 25.01 -2.95 13.94
N VAL A 465 25.82 -3.81 13.33
CA VAL A 465 25.44 -5.15 12.90
C VAL A 465 26.33 -6.12 13.66
N GLN A 466 25.70 -6.98 14.45
CA GLN A 466 26.35 -8.12 15.10
C GLN A 466 26.41 -9.27 14.11
N TYR A 467 27.52 -9.99 14.12
CA TYR A 467 27.71 -11.21 13.33
C TYR A 467 27.88 -12.39 14.27
N TRP A 468 27.06 -13.42 14.04
CA TRP A 468 27.02 -14.68 14.75
C TRP A 468 27.31 -15.80 13.74
N GLU A 469 28.48 -16.39 13.88
CA GLU A 469 28.98 -17.45 12.99
C GLU A 469 28.24 -18.75 13.32
N ASN A 470 27.68 -19.40 12.31
CA ASN A 470 27.19 -20.75 12.44
C ASN A 470 28.39 -21.70 12.47
N ILE A 471 28.73 -22.18 13.66
CA ILE A 471 29.82 -23.14 13.83
C ILE A 471 29.27 -24.57 13.96
N GLY A 472 28.07 -24.77 13.43
CA GLY A 472 27.31 -26.01 13.43
C GLY A 472 27.83 -26.99 12.40
N ASP A 473 26.96 -27.90 12.01
CA ASP A 473 27.04 -28.52 10.69
C ASP A 473 25.73 -28.19 9.95
N PRO A 474 25.68 -28.35 8.61
CA PRO A 474 24.51 -27.94 7.84
C PRO A 474 23.19 -28.59 8.27
N TYR A 475 23.21 -29.64 9.11
CA TYR A 475 22.00 -30.30 9.63
C TYR A 475 21.66 -29.92 11.08
N GLN A 476 22.53 -29.15 11.75
CA GLN A 476 22.39 -28.76 13.14
C GLN A 476 23.03 -27.38 13.34
N PRO A 477 22.27 -26.30 13.08
CA PRO A 477 22.79 -24.95 13.17
C PRO A 477 23.20 -24.63 14.61
N ARG A 478 24.35 -23.97 14.76
CA ARG A 478 24.84 -23.54 16.07
C ARG A 478 25.58 -22.21 15.95
N PHE A 479 24.82 -21.15 16.19
CA PHE A 479 25.33 -19.79 16.19
C PHE A 479 26.16 -19.47 17.44
N GLU A 480 27.39 -19.01 17.23
CA GLU A 480 28.23 -18.40 18.27
C GLU A 480 28.52 -16.94 17.94
N PHE A 481 28.44 -16.07 18.94
CA PHE A 481 28.75 -14.65 18.78
C PHE A 481 30.19 -14.45 18.30
N HIS A 482 30.36 -13.85 17.13
CA HIS A 482 31.67 -13.59 16.53
C HIS A 482 32.14 -12.15 16.77
N ILE A 483 31.32 -11.15 16.39
CA ILE A 483 31.68 -9.73 16.49
C ILE A 483 30.45 -8.83 16.69
N GLU A 484 30.63 -7.77 17.50
CA GLU A 484 29.55 -6.84 17.89
C GLU A 484 29.22 -5.78 16.83
N ASN A 485 30.20 -5.40 16.02
CA ASN A 485 30.09 -4.28 15.08
C ASN A 485 30.87 -4.65 13.82
N TYR A 486 30.26 -5.52 13.03
CA TYR A 486 30.83 -6.13 11.83
C TYR A 486 31.30 -5.07 10.82
N LEU A 487 30.50 -4.04 10.59
CA LEU A 487 30.82 -2.92 9.69
C LEU A 487 31.73 -1.84 10.31
N ASN A 488 32.16 -2.03 11.56
CA ASN A 488 33.02 -1.09 12.29
C ASN A 488 32.53 0.38 12.26
N GLN A 489 31.21 0.57 12.37
CA GLN A 489 30.56 1.88 12.34
C GLN A 489 30.68 2.64 13.67
N PRO A 490 30.60 3.99 13.67
CA PRO A 490 30.59 4.75 14.90
C PRO A 490 29.29 4.51 15.68
N TYR A 491 29.42 4.45 17.01
CA TYR A 491 28.31 4.31 17.94
C TYR A 491 27.43 5.56 17.94
N ILE A 492 26.30 5.49 17.25
CA ILE A 492 25.27 6.53 17.19
C ILE A 492 23.91 5.87 17.36
N THR A 493 22.96 6.55 17.99
CA THR A 493 21.61 5.99 18.19
C THR A 493 20.87 5.90 16.86
N GLY A 494 20.53 4.69 16.45
CA GLY A 494 19.72 4.39 15.27
C GLY A 494 19.55 2.90 15.04
N SER A 495 18.37 2.49 14.57
CA SER A 495 17.99 1.08 14.35
C SER A 495 18.49 0.60 12.98
N MET A 496 19.16 -0.56 12.96
CA MET A 496 19.69 -1.18 11.74
C MET A 496 18.84 -2.36 11.30
N TYR A 497 18.52 -2.42 10.00
CA TYR A 497 17.81 -3.53 9.37
C TYR A 497 18.66 -4.05 8.19
N PRO A 498 19.54 -5.04 8.42
CA PRO A 498 20.38 -5.60 7.36
C PRO A 498 19.57 -6.50 6.42
N ARG A 499 19.94 -6.48 5.13
CA ARG A 499 19.52 -7.44 4.09
C ARG A 499 20.71 -7.75 3.19
N PHE A 500 21.10 -9.01 3.10
CA PHE A 500 22.17 -9.48 2.25
C PHE A 500 21.60 -10.07 0.96
N ASN A 501 22.13 -9.66 -0.19
CA ASN A 501 21.86 -10.31 -1.48
C ASN A 501 23.02 -10.07 -2.46
N ASP A 502 23.12 -10.84 -3.54
CA ASP A 502 24.11 -10.63 -4.62
C ASP A 502 23.61 -9.59 -5.64
N ILE A 503 23.59 -8.33 -5.22
CA ILE A 503 22.85 -7.26 -5.91
C ILE A 503 23.53 -6.88 -7.24
N ASP A 504 24.86 -6.92 -7.30
CA ASP A 504 25.61 -6.64 -8.53
C ASP A 504 25.94 -7.91 -9.36
N ASN A 505 25.38 -9.06 -8.95
CA ASN A 505 25.53 -10.36 -9.62
C ASN A 505 27.00 -10.78 -9.83
N ASP A 506 27.89 -10.39 -8.92
CA ASP A 506 29.31 -10.76 -8.97
C ASP A 506 29.63 -12.07 -8.24
N GLY A 507 28.64 -12.64 -7.55
CA GLY A 507 28.69 -13.92 -6.86
C GLY A 507 29.11 -13.81 -5.41
N ASP A 508 29.21 -12.60 -4.85
CA ASP A 508 29.34 -12.38 -3.42
C ASP A 508 28.21 -11.52 -2.84
N TYR A 509 27.93 -11.71 -1.55
CA TYR A 509 26.80 -11.02 -0.91
C TYR A 509 27.16 -9.56 -0.63
N ASP A 510 26.37 -8.66 -1.20
CA ASP A 510 26.26 -7.26 -0.85
C ASP A 510 25.32 -7.06 0.35
N LEU A 511 25.23 -5.82 0.85
CA LEU A 511 24.38 -5.48 1.99
C LEU A 511 23.59 -4.19 1.77
N ILE A 512 22.26 -4.28 1.80
CA ILE A 512 21.37 -3.12 1.97
C ILE A 512 21.02 -2.95 3.43
N MET A 513 21.07 -1.71 3.90
CA MET A 513 20.85 -1.37 5.29
C MET A 513 19.78 -0.30 5.45
N GLY A 514 18.66 -0.70 6.06
CA GLY A 514 17.68 0.24 6.56
C GLY A 514 18.18 0.94 7.83
N HIS A 515 18.26 2.27 7.82
CA HIS A 515 18.80 3.07 8.92
C HIS A 515 17.75 4.06 9.48
N GLY A 516 17.28 3.80 10.71
CA GLY A 516 16.30 4.65 11.41
C GLY A 516 16.92 5.50 12.52
N TYR A 517 16.90 6.84 12.42
CA TYR A 517 17.46 7.72 13.45
C TYR A 517 16.41 8.21 14.46
N SER A 518 16.72 8.13 15.76
CA SER A 518 15.86 8.65 16.83
C SER A 518 15.99 10.16 17.10
N SER A 519 16.92 10.86 16.43
CA SER A 519 17.21 12.27 16.71
C SER A 519 17.56 13.09 15.45
N GLY A 520 16.54 13.53 14.71
CA GLY A 520 16.62 14.66 13.77
C GLY A 520 17.61 14.53 12.61
N SER A 521 18.10 13.31 12.35
CA SER A 521 18.85 12.96 11.15
C SER A 521 17.86 12.30 10.20
N SER A 522 17.98 12.54 8.90
CA SER A 522 17.15 11.87 7.90
C SER A 522 17.27 10.34 8.04
N ASN A 523 16.21 9.58 7.76
CA ASN A 523 16.26 8.13 7.64
C ASN A 523 16.75 7.76 6.23
N HIS A 524 17.50 6.67 6.10
CA HIS A 524 18.15 6.31 4.84
C HIS A 524 18.14 4.79 4.66
N ILE A 525 18.11 4.36 3.41
CA ILE A 525 18.63 3.06 3.00
C ILE A 525 20.07 3.28 2.50
N ILE A 526 21.01 2.44 2.93
CA ILE A 526 22.43 2.53 2.58
C ILE A 526 22.86 1.25 1.89
N PHE A 527 23.50 1.37 0.72
CA PHE A 527 24.08 0.24 0.00
C PHE A 527 25.57 0.09 0.32
N TRP A 528 25.90 -1.09 0.83
CA TRP A 528 27.25 -1.54 1.13
C TRP A 528 27.63 -2.60 0.10
N GLN A 529 28.49 -2.22 -0.83
CA GLN A 529 29.03 -3.17 -1.80
C GLN A 529 30.17 -3.96 -1.17
N ASN A 530 30.14 -5.27 -1.33
CA ASN A 530 31.22 -6.14 -0.99
C ASN A 530 32.28 -6.12 -2.10
N ILE A 531 33.34 -5.33 -1.92
CA ILE A 531 34.48 -5.32 -2.85
C ILE A 531 35.51 -6.42 -2.54
N GLY A 532 35.08 -7.42 -1.80
CA GLY A 532 35.89 -8.50 -1.26
C GLY A 532 35.96 -9.68 -2.21
N ASN A 533 35.66 -10.86 -1.67
CA ASN A 533 35.38 -12.07 -2.42
C ASN A 533 34.46 -12.94 -1.54
N PRO A 534 33.84 -14.00 -2.09
CA PRO A 534 32.85 -14.78 -1.35
C PRO A 534 33.33 -15.35 0.00
N ASN A 535 34.64 -15.57 0.20
CA ASN A 535 35.17 -16.15 1.45
C ASN A 535 35.64 -15.08 2.46
N ILE A 536 35.79 -13.83 2.03
CA ILE A 536 36.28 -12.73 2.85
C ILE A 536 35.59 -11.46 2.37
N ALA A 537 34.41 -11.20 2.92
CA ALA A 537 33.66 -9.99 2.64
C ALA A 537 34.44 -8.74 3.08
N ASN A 538 34.33 -7.68 2.29
CA ASN A 538 34.91 -6.38 2.57
C ASN A 538 34.00 -5.26 2.07
N PHE A 539 33.13 -4.80 2.95
CA PHE A 539 32.11 -3.81 2.62
C PHE A 539 32.66 -2.39 2.52
N VAL A 540 32.26 -1.70 1.45
CA VAL A 540 32.41 -0.27 1.28
C VAL A 540 31.06 0.34 0.94
N ILE A 541 30.81 1.56 1.42
CA ILE A 541 29.63 2.32 0.98
C ILE A 541 29.85 2.66 -0.49
N ALA A 542 29.14 1.97 -1.38
CA ALA A 542 29.22 2.19 -2.82
C ALA A 542 28.38 3.39 -3.23
N ASP A 543 27.18 3.49 -2.67
CA ASP A 543 26.37 4.68 -2.71
C ASP A 543 25.72 4.92 -1.35
N THR A 544 25.68 6.18 -0.93
CA THR A 544 24.59 6.61 -0.06
C THR A 544 23.43 6.84 -0.99
N ILE A 545 22.71 5.76 -1.35
CA ILE A 545 21.52 5.83 -2.20
C ILE A 545 20.74 7.07 -1.78
N ALA A 546 20.65 7.99 -2.71
CA ALA A 546 20.27 9.36 -2.47
C ALA A 546 18.87 9.43 -1.87
N THR A 547 18.71 9.63 -0.55
CA THR A 547 17.41 10.03 0.02
C THR A 547 16.22 9.20 -0.52
N PHE A 548 16.42 7.89 -0.66
CA PHE A 548 15.37 6.91 -0.84
C PHE A 548 15.14 6.37 0.56
N PRO A 549 13.98 6.61 1.20
CA PRO A 549 12.69 7.09 0.68
C PRO A 549 12.50 8.63 0.78
N PRO A 550 11.34 9.21 0.36
CA PRO A 550 10.97 10.57 0.77
C PRO A 550 11.23 10.77 2.27
N ALA A 551 11.51 12.01 2.69
CA ALA A 551 11.90 12.38 4.06
C ALA A 551 10.90 11.97 5.18
N THR A 552 9.84 11.24 4.82
CA THR A 552 8.73 10.78 5.62
C THR A 552 8.85 9.32 6.11
N VAL A 553 9.67 8.45 5.51
CA VAL A 553 9.80 7.05 6.00
C VAL A 553 10.65 6.99 7.27
N LEU A 554 10.07 6.47 8.35
CA LEU A 554 10.61 6.31 9.69
C LEU A 554 11.23 4.92 9.87
N SER A 555 12.55 4.80 10.00
CA SER A 555 13.19 3.48 10.24
C SER A 555 12.88 2.44 9.13
N PRO A 556 13.37 2.68 7.90
CA PRO A 556 13.08 1.81 6.76
C PRO A 556 13.56 0.37 7.01
N ARG A 557 12.75 -0.60 6.58
CA ARG A 557 13.01 -2.04 6.66
C ARG A 557 12.95 -2.62 5.26
N PRO A 558 14.09 -2.68 4.54
CA PRO A 558 14.12 -3.17 3.18
C PRO A 558 13.91 -4.69 3.15
N CYS A 559 13.38 -5.17 2.03
CA CYS A 559 13.37 -6.55 1.58
C CYS A 559 13.73 -6.51 0.09
N LEU A 560 14.70 -7.31 -0.34
CA LEU A 560 15.16 -7.38 -1.72
C LEU A 560 14.92 -8.78 -2.25
N ASP A 561 14.30 -8.89 -3.41
CA ASP A 561 14.14 -10.14 -4.14
C ASP A 561 13.73 -9.83 -5.60
N ASP A 562 13.85 -10.79 -6.51
CA ASP A 562 13.43 -10.69 -7.92
C ASP A 562 11.90 -10.88 -8.00
N ILE A 563 11.16 -9.86 -7.54
CA ILE A 563 9.70 -9.93 -7.31
C ILE A 563 8.92 -10.16 -8.60
N ASP A 564 9.36 -9.60 -9.72
CA ASP A 564 8.74 -9.81 -11.03
C ASP A 564 9.52 -10.75 -11.98
N TYR A 565 10.49 -11.50 -11.44
CA TYR A 565 11.27 -12.52 -12.15
C TYR A 565 11.92 -12.01 -13.45
N ASP A 566 12.28 -10.72 -13.49
CA ASP A 566 12.97 -10.10 -14.62
C ASP A 566 14.50 -10.28 -14.55
N GLY A 567 14.99 -10.77 -13.42
CA GLY A 567 16.37 -11.11 -13.14
C GLY A 567 17.15 -10.03 -12.40
N ASP A 568 16.51 -8.91 -12.05
CA ASP A 568 17.04 -7.85 -11.21
C ASP A 568 16.27 -7.78 -9.88
N ASP A 569 16.98 -7.65 -8.74
CA ASP A 569 16.32 -7.56 -7.44
C ASP A 569 15.49 -6.27 -7.32
N ASP A 570 14.19 -6.41 -7.07
CA ASP A 570 13.26 -5.38 -6.64
C ASP A 570 13.30 -5.16 -5.12
N MET A 571 12.68 -4.08 -4.63
CA MET A 571 12.71 -3.77 -3.20
C MET A 571 11.35 -3.36 -2.61
N PHE A 572 10.90 -4.10 -1.59
CA PHE A 572 9.91 -3.60 -0.64
C PHE A 572 10.60 -2.85 0.51
N VAL A 573 9.99 -1.75 0.97
CA VAL A 573 10.47 -0.99 2.12
C VAL A 573 9.33 -0.77 3.09
N GLY A 574 9.38 -1.47 4.22
CA GLY A 574 8.51 -1.21 5.34
C GLY A 574 8.92 0.04 6.13
N ASP A 575 7.94 0.81 6.58
CA ASP A 575 8.10 2.01 7.39
C ASP A 575 7.70 1.72 8.85
N GLY A 576 8.36 2.34 9.80
CA GLY A 576 7.98 2.41 11.21
C GLY A 576 6.64 3.09 11.48
N GLY A 577 6.13 3.88 10.54
CA GLY A 577 4.75 4.37 10.52
C GLY A 577 3.70 3.30 10.21
N GLY A 578 4.08 2.13 9.68
CA GLY A 578 3.16 1.09 9.20
C GLY A 578 2.94 1.14 7.68
N ALA A 579 3.54 2.09 6.97
CA ALA A 579 3.50 2.11 5.52
C ALA A 579 4.42 1.04 4.91
N MET A 580 4.16 0.63 3.68
CA MET A 580 5.06 -0.20 2.88
C MET A 580 5.13 0.36 1.47
N LEU A 581 6.35 0.55 0.98
CA LEU A 581 6.63 1.09 -0.35
C LEU A 581 7.24 -0.01 -1.21
N PHE A 582 6.93 0.01 -2.51
CA PHE A 582 7.56 -0.83 -3.50
C PHE A 582 8.44 0.00 -4.43
N TYR A 583 9.60 -0.55 -4.75
CA TYR A 583 10.58 0.03 -5.64
C TYR A 583 10.96 -1.03 -6.66
N ARG A 584 10.52 -0.81 -7.90
CA ARG A 584 10.97 -1.65 -9.02
C ARG A 584 12.40 -1.28 -9.40
N ASN A 585 13.24 -2.28 -9.54
CA ASN A 585 14.55 -2.13 -10.14
C ASN A 585 14.39 -2.05 -11.66
N LEU A 586 14.81 -0.92 -12.23
CA LEU A 586 14.63 -0.68 -13.65
C LEU A 586 15.90 -0.97 -14.45
N GLU A 587 16.86 -1.74 -13.93
CA GLU A 587 18.21 -1.85 -14.48
C GLU A 587 18.36 -2.64 -15.79
N ASN A 588 17.64 -2.19 -16.84
CA ASN A 588 18.24 -2.09 -18.17
C ASN A 588 17.65 -1.02 -19.11
N PRO A 589 18.03 0.27 -19.00
CA PRO A 589 17.94 1.20 -20.13
C PRO A 589 18.93 0.85 -21.27
N LEU A 590 19.81 -0.16 -21.12
CA LEU A 590 20.85 -0.53 -22.09
C LEU A 590 20.45 -1.65 -23.07
N GLN A 591 19.27 -2.26 -22.95
CA GLN A 591 18.73 -3.16 -23.98
C GLN A 591 17.99 -2.34 -25.03
N PRO A 592 18.55 -2.09 -26.23
CA PRO A 592 17.77 -1.51 -27.31
C PRO A 592 16.64 -2.48 -27.66
N THR A 593 15.39 -2.06 -27.54
CA THR A 593 14.25 -2.88 -27.95
C THR A 593 14.22 -2.97 -29.47
N VAL A 594 14.61 -4.11 -30.05
CA VAL A 594 14.61 -4.29 -31.50
C VAL A 594 13.29 -4.88 -31.97
N THR A 595 12.49 -4.10 -32.68
CA THR A 595 11.30 -4.60 -33.39
C THR A 595 11.65 -5.00 -34.81
N ILE A 596 11.15 -6.16 -35.24
CA ILE A 596 11.27 -6.65 -36.62
C ILE A 596 9.89 -6.58 -37.27
N SER A 597 9.76 -5.82 -38.35
CA SER A 597 8.54 -5.80 -39.16
C SER A 597 8.83 -6.17 -40.61
N ILE A 598 7.87 -6.82 -41.25
CA ILE A 598 7.95 -7.20 -42.67
C ILE A 598 6.97 -6.33 -43.44
N GLN A 599 7.48 -5.48 -44.34
CA GLN A 599 6.65 -4.70 -45.25
C GLN A 599 6.97 -5.10 -46.70
N GLY A 600 6.07 -5.88 -47.31
CA GLY A 600 6.27 -6.37 -48.67
C GLY A 600 7.42 -7.38 -48.76
N SER A 601 8.49 -7.03 -49.49
CA SER A 601 9.72 -7.84 -49.62
C SER A 601 10.82 -7.43 -48.65
N ASP A 602 10.59 -6.41 -47.83
CA ASP A 602 11.62 -5.78 -47.01
C ASP A 602 11.47 -6.18 -45.53
N VAL A 603 12.61 -6.39 -44.87
CA VAL A 603 12.71 -6.57 -43.42
C VAL A 603 13.14 -5.24 -42.83
N ILE A 604 12.28 -4.68 -41.99
CA ILE A 604 12.53 -3.41 -41.28
C ILE A 604 12.91 -3.76 -39.85
N LEU A 605 14.05 -3.24 -39.41
CA LEU A 605 14.49 -3.28 -38.02
C LEU A 605 14.30 -1.87 -37.43
N THR A 606 13.54 -1.76 -36.36
CA THR A 606 13.41 -0.55 -35.54
C THR A 606 14.00 -0.82 -34.17
N TRP A 607 14.67 0.16 -33.56
CA TRP A 607 15.19 -0.01 -32.20
C TRP A 607 15.09 1.27 -31.37
N SER A 608 15.00 1.14 -30.04
CA SER A 608 15.10 2.27 -29.11
C SER A 608 16.53 2.81 -29.03
N GLN A 609 16.67 4.13 -28.93
CA GLN A 609 17.98 4.76 -28.78
C GLN A 609 18.40 4.71 -27.29
N VAL A 610 19.61 4.22 -27.03
CA VAL A 610 20.18 4.13 -25.68
C VAL A 610 21.09 5.34 -25.43
N ALA A 611 20.90 6.04 -24.31
CA ALA A 611 21.79 7.13 -23.90
C ALA A 611 23.21 6.59 -23.63
N ASN A 612 24.25 7.34 -24.03
CA ASN A 612 25.67 7.01 -23.80
C ASN A 612 26.21 5.75 -24.53
N ALA A 613 25.45 5.14 -25.45
CA ALA A 613 25.95 4.04 -26.27
C ALA A 613 26.98 4.52 -27.32
N VAL A 614 28.22 4.06 -27.19
CA VAL A 614 29.34 4.42 -28.09
C VAL A 614 29.41 3.56 -29.37
N GLU A 615 28.81 2.36 -29.35
CA GLU A 615 28.84 1.43 -30.48
C GLU A 615 27.59 0.53 -30.51
N TYR A 616 27.02 0.32 -31.70
CA TYR A 616 25.96 -0.65 -31.94
C TYR A 616 26.41 -1.74 -32.92
N ARG A 617 26.07 -3.00 -32.64
CA ARG A 617 26.41 -4.18 -33.47
C ARG A 617 25.17 -5.01 -33.79
N ILE A 618 24.92 -5.28 -35.07
CA ILE A 618 23.82 -6.13 -35.51
C ILE A 618 24.37 -7.35 -36.24
N PHE A 619 23.93 -8.54 -35.83
CA PHE A 619 24.24 -9.82 -36.45
C PHE A 619 22.97 -10.45 -37.03
N TYR A 620 23.01 -10.84 -38.30
CA TYR A 620 21.90 -11.56 -38.94
C TYR A 620 22.41 -12.79 -39.70
N GLN A 621 21.65 -13.89 -39.62
CA GLN A 621 21.92 -15.17 -40.27
C GLN A 621 20.81 -15.50 -41.29
N ASN A 622 21.18 -15.66 -42.56
CA ASN A 622 20.25 -16.08 -43.61
C ASN A 622 19.73 -17.52 -43.36
N ILE A 623 18.42 -17.68 -43.21
CA ILE A 623 17.76 -19.00 -43.15
C ILE A 623 17.55 -19.54 -44.59
N PRO A 624 17.74 -20.85 -44.88
CA PRO A 624 17.96 -21.35 -46.25
C PRO A 624 16.80 -21.35 -47.25
N TYR A 625 15.66 -20.69 -46.98
CA TYR A 625 14.45 -20.82 -47.82
C TYR A 625 13.84 -19.53 -48.35
N PHE A 626 14.59 -18.42 -48.32
CA PHE A 626 14.25 -17.22 -49.07
C PHE A 626 15.20 -17.04 -50.25
N THR A 627 14.72 -17.30 -51.47
CA THR A 627 15.31 -16.71 -52.70
C THR A 627 14.43 -15.56 -53.16
N PRO A 628 14.56 -14.35 -52.59
CA PRO A 628 14.06 -13.16 -53.26
C PRO A 628 15.02 -12.82 -54.40
N SER A 629 14.48 -12.51 -55.57
CA SER A 629 15.25 -11.88 -56.66
C SER A 629 15.60 -10.45 -56.23
N GLY A 630 16.61 -10.31 -55.38
CA GLY A 630 17.07 -9.04 -54.84
C GLY A 630 17.82 -9.24 -53.53
N THR A 631 18.94 -8.55 -53.36
CA THR A 631 19.60 -8.39 -52.05
C THR A 631 18.60 -7.70 -51.11
N PRO A 632 18.29 -8.24 -49.92
CA PRO A 632 17.45 -7.54 -48.94
C PRO A 632 18.01 -6.13 -48.71
N GLN A 633 17.20 -5.10 -48.93
CA GLN A 633 17.56 -3.73 -48.56
C GLN A 633 17.21 -3.56 -47.09
N VAL A 634 18.21 -3.61 -46.22
CA VAL A 634 18.03 -3.22 -44.81
C VAL A 634 17.94 -1.70 -44.79
N THR A 635 16.75 -1.16 -44.52
CA THR A 635 16.55 0.28 -44.32
C THR A 635 16.61 0.55 -42.82
N VAL A 636 17.53 1.43 -42.42
CA VAL A 636 17.93 1.68 -41.03
C VAL A 636 17.48 3.09 -40.68
N PHE A 637 16.67 3.26 -39.63
CA PHE A 637 16.19 4.56 -39.12
C PHE A 637 16.73 4.78 -37.71
N PRO A 638 17.32 5.95 -37.37
CA PRO A 638 17.14 7.26 -38.00
C PRO A 638 18.05 7.54 -39.23
N PRO A 639 17.66 8.47 -40.12
CA PRO A 639 18.24 8.65 -41.46
C PRO A 639 19.66 9.23 -41.52
N ASP A 640 20.24 9.65 -40.39
CA ASP A 640 21.47 10.43 -40.33
C ASP A 640 22.70 9.67 -39.78
N THR A 641 22.65 8.33 -39.74
CA THR A 641 23.77 7.51 -39.24
C THR A 641 24.43 6.67 -40.35
N SER A 642 25.75 6.84 -40.53
CA SER A 642 26.53 6.06 -41.52
C SER A 642 26.99 4.72 -40.94
N TRP A 643 26.36 3.62 -41.36
CA TRP A 643 26.79 2.27 -41.01
C TRP A 643 27.91 1.79 -41.93
N THR A 644 28.89 1.06 -41.38
CA THR A 644 29.94 0.42 -42.19
C THR A 644 29.63 -1.08 -42.34
N ASP A 645 29.42 -1.53 -43.57
CA ASP A 645 29.32 -2.97 -43.93
C ASP A 645 30.74 -3.57 -43.99
N PHE A 646 31.03 -4.52 -43.10
CA PHE A 646 32.33 -5.17 -43.01
C PHE A 646 32.39 -6.52 -43.76
N GLY A 647 31.32 -6.88 -44.48
CA GLY A 647 31.28 -8.05 -45.36
C GLY A 647 30.90 -9.37 -44.68
N ALA A 648 31.00 -10.45 -45.46
CA ALA A 648 30.53 -11.79 -45.07
C ALA A 648 31.49 -12.47 -44.09
N LEU A 649 30.97 -12.95 -42.95
CA LEU A 649 31.71 -13.71 -41.95
C LEU A 649 31.73 -15.23 -42.23
N GLY A 650 31.39 -15.65 -43.45
CA GLY A 650 31.14 -17.05 -43.80
C GLY A 650 29.69 -17.48 -43.50
N GLU A 651 29.26 -18.57 -44.13
CA GLU A 651 27.93 -19.21 -43.98
C GLU A 651 26.72 -18.25 -43.90
N GLY A 652 26.62 -17.29 -44.84
CA GLY A 652 25.43 -16.44 -44.96
C GLY A 652 25.20 -15.45 -43.81
N LYS A 653 26.19 -15.25 -42.93
CA LYS A 653 26.20 -14.23 -41.88
C LYS A 653 26.79 -12.92 -42.40
N ARG A 654 26.12 -11.80 -42.10
CA ARG A 654 26.62 -10.44 -42.39
C ARG A 654 26.74 -9.65 -41.09
N TYR A 655 27.68 -8.71 -41.07
CA TYR A 655 28.02 -7.89 -39.91
C TYR A 655 27.97 -6.41 -40.26
N TYR A 656 27.20 -5.67 -39.46
CA TYR A 656 27.06 -4.22 -39.56
C TYR A 656 27.49 -3.58 -38.24
N ARG A 657 28.32 -2.54 -38.34
CA ARG A 657 28.85 -1.79 -37.20
C ARG A 657 28.50 -0.31 -37.36
N MET A 658 28.03 0.31 -36.29
CA MET A 658 27.89 1.76 -36.17
C MET A 658 28.70 2.24 -34.98
N VAL A 659 29.52 3.26 -35.22
CA VAL A 659 30.20 4.02 -34.17
C VAL A 659 29.46 5.35 -34.09
N VAL A 660 29.01 5.73 -32.90
CA VAL A 660 28.35 7.02 -32.69
C VAL A 660 29.47 8.06 -32.52
N GLU A 661 29.64 8.99 -33.47
CA GLU A 661 30.63 10.07 -33.32
C GLU A 661 30.10 11.08 -32.28
N GLY A 662 30.74 11.15 -31.11
CA GLY A 662 30.24 12.01 -30.04
C GLY A 662 31.01 12.01 -28.72
N GLU A 663 31.84 11.01 -28.40
CA GLU A 663 32.82 11.02 -27.29
C GLU A 663 34.10 10.26 -27.66
#